data_AF-A0A2V6CVM5-F1
#
_entry.id   AF-A0A2V6CVM5-F1
#
_cell.length_a   1.000
_cell.length_b   1.000
_cell.length_c   1.000
_cell.angle_alpha   90.00
_cell.angle_beta   90.00
_cell.angle_gamma   90.00
#
_symmetry.space_group_name_H-M   'P 1'
#
loop_
_entity.id
_entity.type
_entity.pdbx_description
1 polymer ?
#
loop_
_entity_poly.entity_id
_entity_poly.type
_entity_poly.pdbx_seq_one_letter_code
_entity_poly.pdbx_strand_id
1 'polypeptide(L)'
;MVQALFEQKVGNDPLDASLAIYTDYSTETIPTARDMARDLIARRQRAILVVDNCNPNTHSELARLCVSDGSELSLITVEYDVRDDEPEQTDVFRLESASRDLVAEWIKQTFPDVSQVDRERIAEFSDGNFRVAGALAQTLGKGETLGSLKNRDLFERIFRQRNEPNRQLLRAAEDLSLVYSIDGEDISDEGELAQVGAISGVGARPLYEALAEMRQRGVVQVRGRFRAILPQAIANTLAAHALERIPPAYFDQFCAKLPPRMLKSVSRRIGFLHDSGIAQSTVTRWLQADGPLGDLFKMGDVGAQIITNIAPVAPEAVLAKLECELTGLASDAPKRHQWISLIKALGYDTHLFDRAVTLLARFAGSEPENNNLSSTRNRFNNFFYLYLSGTQAAPEQRRSVVRRLAASSDENLRRSAHIALRALLESHFVSADSHDFGARSRDWGWHPKVDQDVSDWFEDAIALVLELAPDTEARALLAEHVRELWDYPTCRDALDRAATAFLQKRPWIEGWISFRATLRFDGKNMPEDVRAKLEQIIDRVKPSDLLNRARAVVLNRMPGGGGWDFADGEDDEGDASEASKKVDKMAQQVGRWLASDAAIRAEFLAELLAQPHPMRAFECGRGLAEGADDLNVIWLELATAHAAAEYRTRDARVLGGFICEAHQRDQSFTSATLEAAIENPELAPVLPYFQACVAIDTQGIARLRRAIAKGVLVAANFRRIANRSVSKSPPEALAVLLEDIATLSDGVEVALDVLQMHLYCNPEQTRNRNERLVSVGRDLLVRANFGKNSTLPDYGIDTVILLCLSGDEGRRTAEKVCNNICSALDAYHVSPHNLGNIFKALLETQPSITLDVFLLSPSPHGIRHRFDLDFDIGPSLENVDPAILHAWAGRDPEARYPLLGQCLRMFRSEKNEEQNEISPLF
;
A
#
# COMPACT_ATOMS: atom_id res chain seq x y z
N MET A 1 21.33 -9.02 -28.25
CA MET A 1 21.33 -9.35 -26.81
C MET A 1 20.15 -10.27 -26.49
N VAL A 2 18.90 -9.81 -26.56
CA VAL A 2 17.71 -10.68 -26.30
C VAL A 2 17.67 -11.93 -27.18
N GLN A 3 18.18 -11.84 -28.42
CA GLN A 3 18.36 -13.00 -29.30
C GLN A 3 19.06 -14.20 -28.63
N ALA A 4 20.02 -13.96 -27.73
CA ALA A 4 20.76 -15.02 -27.06
C ALA A 4 19.88 -15.95 -26.22
N LEU A 5 18.72 -15.46 -25.74
CA LEU A 5 17.75 -16.27 -24.99
C LEU A 5 17.12 -17.38 -25.84
N PHE A 6 17.21 -17.29 -27.18
CA PHE A 6 16.61 -18.23 -28.12
C PHE A 6 17.63 -19.15 -28.81
N GLU A 7 18.93 -19.00 -28.51
CA GLU A 7 20.01 -19.71 -29.20
C GLU A 7 20.41 -21.00 -28.48
N GLN A 8 20.30 -22.15 -29.17
CA GLN A 8 20.64 -23.47 -28.59
C GLN A 8 22.09 -23.63 -28.11
N LYS A 9 22.99 -22.73 -28.50
CA LYS A 9 24.41 -22.78 -28.13
C LYS A 9 24.74 -21.88 -26.93
N VAL A 10 23.76 -21.18 -26.35
CA VAL A 10 23.95 -20.18 -25.29
C VAL A 10 23.10 -20.56 -24.07
N GLY A 11 23.75 -20.82 -22.93
CA GLY A 11 23.06 -21.16 -21.67
C GLY A 11 22.48 -22.59 -21.63
N ASN A 12 21.54 -22.81 -20.70
CA ASN A 12 20.72 -24.02 -20.59
C ASN A 12 19.26 -23.64 -20.92
N ASP A 13 18.53 -24.52 -21.62
CA ASP A 13 17.10 -24.38 -21.93
C ASP A 13 16.73 -23.09 -22.71
N PRO A 14 17.13 -22.97 -23.98
CA PRO A 14 16.80 -21.80 -24.81
C PRO A 14 15.28 -21.68 -25.02
N LEU A 15 14.79 -20.44 -25.03
CA LEU A 15 13.42 -20.12 -25.41
C LEU A 15 13.15 -20.57 -26.86
N ASP A 16 11.93 -21.00 -27.14
CA ASP A 16 11.53 -21.42 -28.49
C ASP A 16 11.46 -20.23 -29.44
N ALA A 17 12.42 -20.17 -30.38
CA ALA A 17 12.52 -19.11 -31.38
C ALA A 17 11.28 -19.00 -32.29
N SER A 18 10.50 -20.08 -32.44
CA SER A 18 9.26 -20.06 -33.24
C SER A 18 8.14 -19.24 -32.61
N LEU A 19 8.23 -18.97 -31.30
CA LEU A 19 7.27 -18.16 -30.55
C LEU A 19 7.65 -16.67 -30.54
N ALA A 20 8.85 -16.31 -30.98
CA ALA A 20 9.38 -14.96 -30.84
C ALA A 20 8.76 -13.98 -31.86
N ILE A 21 8.21 -12.87 -31.36
CA ILE A 21 7.75 -11.75 -32.18
C ILE A 21 8.50 -10.51 -31.71
N TYR A 22 9.33 -9.94 -32.59
CA TYR A 22 10.19 -8.80 -32.26
C TYR A 22 9.67 -7.51 -32.89
N THR A 23 9.68 -6.43 -32.11
CA THR A 23 9.55 -5.07 -32.64
C THR A 23 10.53 -4.13 -31.95
N ASP A 24 10.95 -3.09 -32.67
CA ASP A 24 11.68 -1.97 -32.10
C ASP A 24 10.72 -0.77 -31.99
N TYR A 25 10.41 -0.36 -30.77
CA TYR A 25 9.48 0.74 -30.49
C TYR A 25 10.04 2.11 -30.90
N SER A 26 11.31 2.19 -31.30
CA SER A 26 11.89 3.38 -31.93
C SER A 26 11.33 3.66 -33.33
N THR A 27 10.68 2.67 -33.94
CA THR A 27 10.04 2.75 -35.26
C THR A 27 8.54 2.49 -35.13
N GLU A 28 7.69 3.33 -35.74
CA GLU A 28 6.25 3.06 -35.81
C GLU A 28 6.00 1.81 -36.66
N THR A 29 5.44 0.77 -36.05
CA THR A 29 5.07 -0.49 -36.70
C THR A 29 3.55 -0.59 -36.87
N ILE A 30 3.12 -1.23 -37.95
CA ILE A 30 1.70 -1.53 -38.21
C ILE A 30 1.57 -3.06 -38.36
N PRO A 31 0.85 -3.74 -37.44
CA PRO A 31 0.20 -3.21 -36.25
C PRO A 31 1.21 -2.74 -35.18
N THR A 32 0.78 -1.88 -34.26
CA THR A 32 1.63 -1.47 -33.14
C THR A 32 1.88 -2.65 -32.18
N ALA A 33 2.90 -2.56 -31.32
CA ALA A 33 3.16 -3.59 -30.30
C ALA A 33 1.92 -3.89 -29.43
N ARG A 34 1.12 -2.86 -29.13
CA ARG A 34 -0.10 -2.96 -28.32
C ARG A 34 -1.21 -3.69 -29.07
N ASP A 35 -1.40 -3.36 -30.34
CA ASP A 35 -2.41 -3.99 -31.18
C ASP A 35 -2.03 -5.44 -31.48
N MET A 36 -0.75 -5.72 -31.70
CA MET A 36 -0.21 -7.07 -31.85
C MET A 36 -0.43 -7.90 -30.58
N ALA A 37 -0.10 -7.36 -29.40
CA ALA A 37 -0.35 -8.04 -28.13
C ALA A 37 -1.84 -8.38 -27.95
N ARG A 38 -2.74 -7.43 -28.24
CA ARG A 38 -4.19 -7.66 -28.18
C ARG A 38 -4.66 -8.74 -29.16
N ASP A 39 -4.15 -8.75 -30.39
CA ASP A 39 -4.51 -9.76 -31.40
C ASP A 39 -4.00 -11.15 -31.01
N LEU A 40 -2.77 -11.26 -30.49
CA LEU A 40 -2.20 -12.52 -30.00
C LEU A 40 -2.97 -13.08 -28.80
N ILE A 41 -3.34 -12.21 -27.85
CA ILE A 41 -4.17 -12.58 -26.70
C ILE A 41 -5.57 -12.99 -27.15
N ALA A 42 -6.21 -12.24 -28.05
CA ALA A 42 -7.53 -12.56 -28.59
C ALA A 42 -7.55 -13.90 -29.34
N ARG A 43 -6.44 -14.26 -30.00
CA ARG A 43 -6.27 -15.56 -30.67
C ARG A 43 -5.81 -16.68 -29.74
N ARG A 44 -5.53 -16.37 -28.46
CA ARG A 44 -4.89 -17.27 -27.48
C ARG A 44 -3.69 -17.98 -28.07
N GLN A 45 -2.86 -17.21 -28.77
CA GLN A 45 -1.68 -17.73 -29.43
C GLN A 45 -0.48 -17.53 -28.52
N ARG A 46 0.12 -18.63 -28.05
CA ARG A 46 1.43 -18.60 -27.40
C ARG A 46 2.44 -17.81 -28.24
N ALA A 47 2.96 -16.73 -27.67
CA ALA A 47 4.01 -15.94 -28.29
C ALA A 47 4.88 -15.26 -27.23
N ILE A 48 6.11 -14.95 -27.58
CA ILE A 48 7.05 -14.16 -26.78
C ILE A 48 7.24 -12.84 -27.51
N LEU A 49 6.55 -11.79 -27.05
CA LEU A 49 6.64 -10.46 -27.63
C LEU A 49 7.85 -9.74 -27.04
N VAL A 50 8.82 -9.46 -27.90
CA VAL A 50 10.04 -8.73 -27.57
C VAL A 50 9.91 -7.30 -28.09
N VAL A 51 9.91 -6.33 -27.17
CA VAL A 51 9.80 -4.90 -27.49
C VAL A 51 11.07 -4.18 -27.10
N ASP A 52 11.90 -3.87 -28.09
CA ASP A 52 13.12 -3.08 -27.91
C ASP A 52 12.80 -1.58 -27.80
N ASN A 53 13.62 -0.82 -27.08
CA ASN A 53 13.42 0.59 -26.77
C ASN A 53 12.02 0.90 -26.18
N CYS A 54 11.51 0.06 -25.28
CA CYS A 54 10.18 0.20 -24.68
C CYS A 54 10.19 1.20 -23.52
N ASN A 55 9.50 2.34 -23.65
CA ASN A 55 9.42 3.31 -22.55
C ASN A 55 8.56 2.80 -21.39
N PRO A 56 8.73 3.32 -20.15
CA PRO A 56 7.99 2.84 -18.98
C PRO A 56 6.46 2.83 -19.13
N ASN A 57 5.87 3.86 -19.76
CA ASN A 57 4.42 3.90 -19.97
C ASN A 57 3.93 2.76 -20.89
N THR A 58 4.69 2.48 -21.95
CA THR A 58 4.38 1.42 -22.90
C THR A 58 4.57 0.05 -22.24
N HIS A 59 5.63 -0.09 -21.44
CA HIS A 59 5.84 -1.28 -20.63
C HIS A 59 4.66 -1.54 -19.71
N SER A 60 4.24 -0.57 -18.89
CA SER A 60 3.12 -0.74 -17.96
C SER A 60 1.79 -1.07 -18.64
N GLU A 61 1.58 -0.61 -19.87
CA GLU A 61 0.40 -1.00 -20.66
C GLU A 61 0.51 -2.42 -21.22
N LEU A 62 1.66 -2.79 -21.78
CA LEU A 62 1.90 -4.13 -22.32
C LEU A 62 1.95 -5.19 -21.23
N ALA A 63 2.52 -4.89 -20.07
CA ALA A 63 2.56 -5.78 -18.92
C ALA A 63 1.14 -6.05 -18.39
N ARG A 64 0.29 -5.01 -18.30
CA ARG A 64 -1.13 -5.19 -17.95
C ARG A 64 -1.89 -6.06 -18.95
N LEU A 65 -1.57 -5.97 -20.25
CA LEU A 65 -2.11 -6.88 -21.26
C LEU A 65 -1.53 -8.29 -21.10
N CYS A 66 -0.26 -8.43 -20.79
CA CYS A 66 0.41 -9.73 -20.66
C CYS A 66 -0.11 -10.55 -19.48
N VAL A 67 -0.49 -9.88 -18.38
CA VAL A 67 -1.05 -10.48 -17.15
C VAL A 67 -2.57 -10.60 -17.23
N SER A 68 -3.20 -10.24 -18.36
CA SER A 68 -4.63 -10.47 -18.52
C SER A 68 -4.91 -11.97 -18.57
N ASP A 69 -5.89 -12.35 -17.79
CA ASP A 69 -6.54 -13.64 -17.74
C ASP A 69 -6.70 -14.35 -19.12
N GLY A 70 -6.11 -15.53 -19.27
CA GLY A 70 -6.08 -16.30 -20.53
C GLY A 70 -4.97 -15.91 -21.54
N SER A 71 -4.07 -15.01 -21.16
CA SER A 71 -2.90 -14.64 -21.96
C SER A 71 -1.85 -15.76 -21.99
N GLU A 72 -1.56 -16.27 -23.18
CA GLU A 72 -0.36 -17.10 -23.44
C GLU A 72 0.82 -16.22 -23.93
N LEU A 73 0.73 -14.91 -23.79
CA LEU A 73 1.79 -13.99 -24.17
C LEU A 73 2.86 -13.95 -23.07
N SER A 74 4.13 -13.98 -23.45
CA SER A 74 5.21 -13.55 -22.58
C SER A 74 5.80 -12.27 -23.13
N LEU A 75 6.12 -11.33 -22.25
CA LEU A 75 6.65 -10.02 -22.64
C LEU A 75 8.11 -9.88 -22.21
N ILE A 76 8.97 -9.47 -23.15
CA ILE A 76 10.34 -9.05 -22.86
C ILE A 76 10.50 -7.62 -23.37
N THR A 77 10.75 -6.68 -22.48
CA THR A 77 11.02 -5.28 -22.84
C THR A 77 12.47 -4.92 -22.59
N VAL A 78 13.05 -4.10 -23.47
CA VAL A 78 14.43 -3.60 -23.31
C VAL A 78 14.44 -2.08 -23.30
N GLU A 79 15.13 -1.49 -22.32
CA GLU A 79 15.28 -0.04 -22.16
C GLU A 79 16.63 0.30 -21.51
N TYR A 80 17.19 1.47 -21.85
CA TYR A 80 18.48 1.96 -21.32
C TYR A 80 18.33 2.85 -20.08
N ASP A 81 17.16 3.46 -19.88
CA ASP A 81 16.80 4.33 -18.74
C ASP A 81 15.61 3.71 -18.00
N VAL A 82 15.81 2.50 -17.48
CA VAL A 82 14.84 1.82 -16.59
C VAL A 82 14.92 2.53 -15.23
N ARG A 83 13.84 3.20 -14.83
CA ARG A 83 13.74 3.82 -13.50
C ARG A 83 13.61 2.73 -12.43
N ASP A 84 14.01 3.03 -11.19
CA ASP A 84 14.01 2.08 -10.06
C ASP A 84 12.62 1.73 -9.50
N ASP A 85 11.53 2.33 -9.99
CA ASP A 85 10.20 1.82 -9.67
C ASP A 85 10.02 0.50 -10.44
N GLU A 86 10.30 -0.63 -9.79
CA GLU A 86 10.02 -1.96 -10.33
C GLU A 86 8.52 -2.04 -10.63
N PRO A 87 8.12 -2.20 -11.90
CA PRO A 87 6.72 -2.34 -12.25
C PRO A 87 6.19 -3.59 -11.54
N GLU A 88 5.07 -3.44 -10.83
CA GLU A 88 4.37 -4.59 -10.26
C GLU A 88 4.20 -5.67 -11.35
N GLN A 89 4.48 -6.94 -11.00
CA GLN A 89 4.34 -8.09 -11.90
C GLN A 89 5.36 -8.17 -13.06
N THR A 90 6.50 -7.46 -12.97
CA THR A 90 7.61 -7.58 -13.92
C THR A 90 8.92 -7.92 -13.22
N ASP A 91 9.59 -9.00 -13.62
CA ASP A 91 10.97 -9.26 -13.21
C ASP A 91 11.94 -8.35 -14.00
N VAL A 92 12.72 -7.54 -13.28
CA VAL A 92 13.63 -6.57 -13.89
C VAL A 92 15.08 -7.04 -13.78
N PHE A 93 15.74 -7.25 -14.92
CA PHE A 93 17.16 -7.61 -14.99
C PHE A 93 17.99 -6.43 -15.46
N ARG A 94 18.92 -5.97 -14.62
CA ARG A 94 19.91 -4.94 -14.99
C ARG A 94 21.19 -5.61 -15.45
N LEU A 95 21.62 -5.28 -16.67
CA LEU A 95 22.87 -5.78 -17.20
C LEU A 95 23.99 -4.81 -16.88
N GLU A 96 24.99 -5.32 -16.17
CA GLU A 96 26.21 -4.60 -15.87
C GLU A 96 27.17 -4.57 -17.08
N SER A 97 28.19 -3.72 -17.00
CA SER A 97 29.29 -3.70 -17.96
C SER A 97 29.95 -5.08 -18.06
N ALA A 98 30.28 -5.51 -19.29
CA ALA A 98 30.95 -6.79 -19.51
C ALA A 98 32.37 -6.82 -18.91
N SER A 99 32.84 -8.00 -18.52
CA SER A 99 34.24 -8.14 -18.09
C SER A 99 35.21 -7.86 -19.23
N ARG A 100 36.41 -7.38 -18.89
CA ARG A 100 37.50 -7.17 -19.84
C ARG A 100 37.77 -8.40 -20.70
N ASP A 101 37.81 -9.57 -20.08
CA ASP A 101 38.10 -10.84 -20.76
C ASP A 101 37.02 -11.20 -21.78
N LEU A 102 35.74 -10.97 -21.44
CA LEU A 102 34.62 -11.21 -22.34
C LEU A 102 34.68 -10.28 -23.56
N VAL A 103 34.99 -8.99 -23.36
CA VAL A 103 35.17 -8.05 -24.46
C VAL A 103 36.36 -8.44 -25.34
N ALA A 104 37.49 -8.83 -24.75
CA ALA A 104 38.68 -9.23 -25.49
C ALA A 104 38.43 -10.48 -26.36
N GLU A 105 37.72 -11.48 -25.81
CA GLU A 105 37.36 -12.69 -26.55
C GLU A 105 36.35 -12.39 -27.66
N TRP A 106 35.38 -11.50 -27.42
CA TRP A 106 34.46 -11.03 -28.44
C TRP A 106 35.17 -10.32 -29.61
N ILE A 107 36.16 -9.44 -29.32
CA ILE A 107 36.96 -8.78 -30.36
C ILE A 107 37.75 -9.82 -31.15
N LYS A 108 38.34 -10.82 -30.49
CA LYS A 108 39.10 -11.89 -31.15
C LYS A 108 38.25 -12.66 -32.17
N GLN A 109 36.98 -12.90 -31.86
CA GLN A 109 36.06 -13.61 -32.75
C GLN A 109 35.55 -12.71 -33.88
N THR A 110 35.21 -11.46 -33.57
CA THR A 110 34.54 -10.54 -34.51
C THR A 110 35.53 -9.81 -35.44
N PHE A 111 36.74 -9.53 -34.95
CA PHE A 111 37.80 -8.81 -35.65
C PHE A 111 39.11 -9.63 -35.61
N PRO A 112 39.18 -10.76 -36.36
CA PRO A 112 40.31 -11.70 -36.28
C PRO A 112 41.65 -11.07 -36.71
N ASP A 113 41.61 -9.99 -37.50
CA ASP A 113 42.78 -9.24 -37.96
C ASP A 113 43.40 -8.33 -36.87
N VAL A 114 42.76 -8.17 -35.70
CA VAL A 114 43.26 -7.36 -34.59
C VAL A 114 44.21 -8.17 -33.70
N SER A 115 45.41 -7.63 -33.44
CA SER A 115 46.45 -8.29 -32.63
C SER A 115 46.01 -8.48 -31.18
N GLN A 116 46.52 -9.52 -30.49
CA GLN A 116 46.17 -9.79 -29.09
C GLN A 116 46.39 -8.58 -28.18
N VAL A 117 47.53 -7.88 -28.32
CA VAL A 117 47.87 -6.70 -27.53
C VAL A 117 46.86 -5.57 -27.74
N ASP A 118 46.41 -5.39 -28.98
CA ASP A 118 45.42 -4.36 -29.32
C ASP A 118 44.03 -4.72 -28.80
N ARG A 119 43.65 -6.00 -28.83
CA ARG A 119 42.39 -6.48 -28.24
C ARG A 119 42.32 -6.23 -26.74
N GLU A 120 43.38 -6.57 -26.01
CA GLU A 120 43.45 -6.38 -24.55
C GLU A 120 43.38 -4.91 -24.16
N ARG A 121 43.95 -4.01 -24.99
CA ARG A 121 43.91 -2.56 -24.79
C ARG A 121 42.55 -1.95 -25.14
N ILE A 122 41.91 -2.41 -26.21
CA ILE A 122 40.53 -1.99 -26.54
C ILE A 122 39.57 -2.43 -25.45
N ALA A 123 39.69 -3.67 -24.96
CA ALA A 123 38.83 -4.20 -23.90
C ALA A 123 38.98 -3.42 -22.59
N GLU A 124 40.22 -3.08 -22.21
CA GLU A 124 40.50 -2.23 -21.04
C GLU A 124 39.90 -0.83 -21.18
N PHE A 125 40.05 -0.21 -22.35
CA PHE A 125 39.54 1.13 -22.59
C PHE A 125 38.01 1.19 -22.68
N SER A 126 37.38 0.15 -23.22
CA SER A 126 35.94 0.13 -23.48
C SER A 126 35.11 -0.11 -22.22
N ASP A 127 35.74 -0.46 -21.10
CA ASP A 127 35.13 -0.66 -19.78
C ASP A 127 33.83 -1.49 -19.85
N GLY A 128 33.92 -2.64 -20.54
CA GLY A 128 32.79 -3.55 -20.72
C GLY A 128 31.76 -3.17 -21.77
N ASN A 129 31.96 -2.08 -22.52
CA ASN A 129 31.04 -1.64 -23.55
C ASN A 129 31.40 -2.18 -24.96
N PHE A 130 30.62 -3.13 -25.45
CA PHE A 130 30.83 -3.73 -26.78
C PHE A 130 30.72 -2.74 -27.95
N ARG A 131 29.93 -1.66 -27.83
CA ARG A 131 29.83 -0.65 -28.91
C ARG A 131 31.11 0.17 -29.02
N VAL A 132 31.68 0.58 -27.89
CA VAL A 132 32.98 1.28 -27.85
C VAL A 132 34.09 0.37 -28.37
N ALA A 133 34.10 -0.88 -27.91
CA ALA A 133 35.07 -1.87 -28.34
C ALA A 133 35.01 -2.12 -29.85
N GLY A 134 33.82 -2.28 -30.40
CA GLY A 134 33.59 -2.45 -31.84
C GLY A 134 34.00 -1.22 -32.65
N ALA A 135 33.60 -0.02 -32.21
CA ALA A 135 33.96 1.23 -32.89
C ALA A 135 35.47 1.43 -32.96
N LEU A 136 36.21 1.10 -31.89
CA LEU A 136 37.68 1.16 -31.89
C LEU A 136 38.30 0.08 -32.78
N ALA A 137 37.82 -1.16 -32.69
CA ALA A 137 38.32 -2.26 -33.50
C ALA A 137 38.16 -1.99 -35.01
N GLN A 138 37.06 -1.36 -35.43
CA GLN A 138 36.82 -0.97 -36.83
C GLN A 138 37.77 0.12 -37.35
N THR A 139 38.42 0.88 -36.48
CA THR A 139 39.38 1.93 -36.89
C THR A 139 40.78 1.40 -37.18
N LEU A 140 41.07 0.12 -36.91
CA LEU A 140 42.37 -0.49 -37.13
C LEU A 140 42.58 -0.93 -38.57
N GLY A 141 43.61 -0.41 -39.24
CA GLY A 141 44.10 -0.94 -40.51
C GLY A 141 44.90 -2.25 -40.33
N LYS A 142 45.03 -3.04 -41.41
CA LYS A 142 45.87 -4.25 -41.41
C LYS A 142 47.34 -3.88 -41.08
N GLY A 143 47.83 -4.36 -39.95
CA GLY A 143 49.21 -4.12 -39.48
C GLY A 143 49.43 -2.89 -38.59
N GLU A 144 48.36 -2.19 -38.20
CA GLU A 144 48.40 -1.05 -37.26
C GLU A 144 48.33 -1.53 -35.80
N THR A 145 48.98 -0.83 -34.86
CA THR A 145 48.95 -1.16 -33.42
C THR A 145 48.52 0.01 -32.54
N LEU A 146 47.82 -0.30 -31.44
CA LEU A 146 47.33 0.59 -30.38
C LEU A 146 48.26 0.65 -29.17
N GLY A 147 49.27 -0.23 -29.06
CA GLY A 147 50.07 -0.45 -27.86
C GLY A 147 50.79 0.78 -27.28
N SER A 148 50.90 1.89 -28.03
CA SER A 148 51.56 3.14 -27.61
C SER A 148 50.59 4.32 -27.36
N LEU A 149 49.29 4.18 -27.64
CA LEU A 149 48.33 5.29 -27.62
C LEU A 149 47.73 5.51 -26.23
N LYS A 150 47.68 6.76 -25.75
CA LYS A 150 47.01 7.06 -24.47
C LYS A 150 45.49 6.91 -24.61
N ASN A 151 44.77 6.79 -23.49
CA ASN A 151 43.30 6.67 -23.48
C ASN A 151 42.61 7.81 -24.26
N ARG A 152 43.15 9.04 -24.20
CA ARG A 152 42.68 10.16 -25.01
C ARG A 152 42.85 9.92 -26.52
N ASP A 153 43.99 9.38 -26.94
CA ASP A 153 44.26 9.10 -28.35
C ASP A 153 43.39 7.96 -28.89
N LEU A 154 43.07 6.98 -28.02
CA LEU A 154 42.12 5.90 -28.31
C LEU A 154 40.70 6.46 -28.45
N PHE A 155 40.27 7.32 -27.53
CA PHE A 155 38.98 8.00 -27.61
C PHE A 155 38.80 8.79 -28.91
N GLU A 156 39.80 9.63 -29.26
CA GLU A 156 39.76 10.46 -30.47
C GLU A 156 39.76 9.61 -31.76
N ARG A 157 40.21 8.34 -31.71
CA ARG A 157 40.14 7.43 -32.87
C ARG A 157 38.73 7.11 -33.33
N ILE A 158 37.75 7.11 -32.42
CA ILE A 158 36.33 6.89 -32.73
C ILE A 158 35.82 7.88 -33.78
N PHE A 159 36.43 9.07 -33.86
CA PHE A 159 36.05 10.17 -34.75
C PHE A 159 37.01 10.38 -35.92
N ARG A 160 37.88 9.41 -36.27
CA ARG A 160 38.76 9.51 -37.46
C ARG A 160 38.08 9.04 -38.74
N GLN A 161 38.48 9.55 -39.90
CA GLN A 161 38.03 9.07 -41.20
C GLN A 161 39.25 8.64 -42.04
N ARG A 162 39.30 7.38 -42.51
CA ARG A 162 40.41 6.83 -43.32
C ARG A 162 41.81 7.11 -42.72
N ASN A 163 41.95 6.95 -41.40
CA ASN A 163 43.17 7.22 -40.61
C ASN A 163 43.57 8.69 -40.44
N GLU A 164 42.78 9.67 -40.90
CA GLU A 164 43.00 11.10 -40.63
C GLU A 164 42.04 11.66 -39.54
N PRO A 165 42.50 12.61 -38.70
CA PRO A 165 41.64 13.26 -37.70
C PRO A 165 40.50 14.06 -38.33
N ASN A 166 39.24 13.64 -38.11
CA ASN A 166 38.08 14.45 -38.47
C ASN A 166 37.70 15.38 -37.30
N ARG A 167 38.43 16.50 -37.18
CA ARG A 167 38.21 17.50 -36.11
C ARG A 167 36.81 18.12 -36.15
N GLN A 168 36.16 18.17 -37.32
CA GLN A 168 34.81 18.69 -37.45
C GLN A 168 33.79 17.71 -36.84
N LEU A 169 33.93 16.42 -37.13
CA LEU A 169 33.09 15.37 -36.55
C LEU A 169 33.24 15.30 -35.02
N LEU A 170 34.47 15.36 -34.50
CA LEU A 170 34.71 15.38 -33.05
C LEU A 170 34.06 16.61 -32.38
N ARG A 171 34.20 17.81 -32.97
CA ARG A 171 33.57 19.02 -32.44
C ARG A 171 32.04 18.95 -32.47
N ALA A 172 31.48 18.44 -33.56
CA ALA A 172 30.04 18.20 -33.64
C ALA A 172 29.59 17.20 -32.57
N ALA A 173 30.36 16.13 -32.33
CA ALA A 173 30.08 15.15 -31.29
C ALA A 173 30.13 15.77 -29.88
N GLU A 174 31.12 16.62 -29.59
CA GLU A 174 31.22 17.39 -28.35
C GLU A 174 29.98 18.27 -28.12
N ASP A 175 29.61 19.10 -29.11
CA ASP A 175 28.48 20.02 -29.00
C ASP A 175 27.15 19.27 -28.86
N LEU A 176 26.93 18.22 -29.67
CA LEU A 176 25.74 17.38 -29.61
C LEU A 176 25.66 16.57 -28.31
N SER A 177 26.78 16.33 -27.63
CA SER A 177 26.80 15.62 -26.35
C SER A 177 26.38 16.49 -25.17
N LEU A 178 26.35 17.83 -25.31
CA LEU A 178 25.87 18.75 -24.25
C LEU A 178 24.40 18.53 -23.88
N VAL A 179 23.62 17.92 -24.78
CA VAL A 179 22.24 17.51 -24.53
C VAL A 179 22.17 15.99 -24.35
N TYR A 180 21.29 15.54 -23.45
CA TYR A 180 21.07 14.11 -23.24
C TYR A 180 20.38 13.45 -24.45
N SER A 181 19.43 14.15 -25.05
CA SER A 181 18.72 13.81 -26.29
C SER A 181 18.40 15.06 -27.10
N ILE A 182 18.33 14.91 -28.42
CA ILE A 182 18.03 15.99 -29.37
C ILE A 182 17.08 15.50 -30.47
N ASP A 183 16.22 16.36 -31.00
CA ASP A 183 15.55 16.11 -32.29
C ASP A 183 16.60 16.18 -33.41
N GLY A 184 16.91 15.03 -34.02
CA GLY A 184 17.96 14.94 -35.02
C GLY A 184 17.46 14.86 -36.46
N GLU A 185 16.16 15.13 -36.69
CA GLU A 185 15.57 15.13 -38.04
C GLU A 185 15.19 16.54 -38.51
N ASP A 186 14.84 17.42 -37.57
CA ASP A 186 14.51 18.81 -37.88
C ASP A 186 15.75 19.66 -38.16
N ILE A 187 15.94 20.00 -39.44
CA ILE A 187 17.03 20.86 -39.94
C ILE A 187 16.59 22.31 -40.20
N SER A 188 15.40 22.71 -39.75
CA SER A 188 14.95 24.11 -39.82
C SER A 188 15.77 25.02 -38.90
N ASP A 189 15.66 26.34 -39.11
CA ASP A 189 16.36 27.34 -38.28
C ASP A 189 15.83 27.37 -36.84
N GLU A 190 14.59 26.92 -36.62
CA GLU A 190 13.97 26.77 -35.31
C GLU A 190 14.27 25.41 -34.64
N GLY A 191 14.77 24.45 -35.41
CA GLY A 191 15.03 23.07 -34.98
C GLY A 191 16.14 22.96 -33.93
N GLU A 192 16.14 21.87 -33.16
CA GLU A 192 17.08 21.70 -32.05
C GLU A 192 18.54 21.58 -32.51
N LEU A 193 18.77 21.05 -33.72
CA LEU A 193 20.09 21.03 -34.34
C LEU A 193 20.62 22.45 -34.59
N ALA A 194 19.79 23.36 -35.08
CA ALA A 194 20.18 24.76 -35.26
C ALA A 194 20.51 25.43 -33.92
N GLN A 195 19.71 25.14 -32.88
CA GLN A 195 19.93 25.67 -31.54
C GLN A 195 21.26 25.19 -30.95
N VAL A 196 21.58 23.89 -30.99
CA VAL A 196 22.91 23.40 -30.57
C VAL A 196 24.02 23.97 -31.43
N GLY A 197 23.83 24.02 -32.75
CA GLY A 197 24.81 24.56 -33.69
C GLY A 197 25.21 26.01 -33.42
N ALA A 198 24.32 26.82 -32.85
CA ALA A 198 24.60 28.19 -32.43
C ALA A 198 25.73 28.32 -31.40
N ILE A 199 26.05 27.25 -30.66
CA ILE A 199 27.14 27.26 -29.68
C ILE A 199 28.54 27.33 -30.34
N SER A 200 28.66 26.78 -31.54
CA SER A 200 29.93 26.73 -32.29
C SER A 200 29.84 27.43 -33.65
N GLY A 201 28.71 28.08 -33.95
CA GLY A 201 28.47 28.77 -35.22
C GLY A 201 28.33 27.81 -36.41
N VAL A 202 27.81 26.60 -36.17
CA VAL A 202 27.60 25.56 -37.19
C VAL A 202 26.12 25.47 -37.52
N GLY A 203 25.76 25.35 -38.80
CA GLY A 203 24.36 25.17 -39.22
C GLY A 203 23.80 23.78 -38.90
N ALA A 204 22.48 23.61 -38.95
CA ALA A 204 21.81 22.34 -38.65
C ALA A 204 22.22 21.19 -39.58
N ARG A 205 22.41 21.46 -40.87
CA ARG A 205 22.76 20.44 -41.88
C ARG A 205 24.10 19.71 -41.60
N PRO A 206 25.22 20.40 -41.32
CA PRO A 206 26.44 19.74 -40.88
C PRO A 206 26.28 18.85 -39.64
N LEU A 207 25.44 19.26 -38.68
CA LEU A 207 25.18 18.46 -37.48
C LEU A 207 24.33 17.22 -37.79
N TYR A 208 23.37 17.33 -38.70
CA TYR A 208 22.62 16.18 -39.23
C TYR A 208 23.55 15.18 -39.91
N GLU A 209 24.46 15.65 -40.77
CA GLU A 209 25.45 14.82 -41.46
C GLU A 209 26.39 14.13 -40.45
N ALA A 210 26.83 14.86 -39.41
CA ALA A 210 27.63 14.30 -38.31
C ALA A 210 26.87 13.23 -37.51
N LEU A 211 25.59 13.44 -37.21
CA LEU A 211 24.74 12.44 -36.54
C LEU A 211 24.59 11.17 -37.39
N ALA A 212 24.40 11.30 -38.70
CA ALA A 212 24.30 10.16 -39.61
C ALA A 212 25.62 9.37 -39.64
N GLU A 213 26.77 10.06 -39.68
CA GLU A 213 28.09 9.44 -39.66
C GLU A 213 28.36 8.74 -38.31
N MET A 214 28.08 9.40 -37.18
CA MET A 214 28.25 8.80 -35.85
C MET A 214 27.29 7.63 -35.60
N ARG A 215 26.11 7.62 -36.22
CA ARG A 215 25.19 6.47 -36.22
C ARG A 215 25.80 5.27 -36.94
N GLN A 216 26.40 5.47 -38.12
CA GLN A 216 27.09 4.39 -38.83
C GLN A 216 28.25 3.79 -38.02
N ARG A 217 28.86 4.60 -37.15
CA ARG A 217 29.94 4.21 -36.23
C ARG A 217 29.45 3.60 -34.91
N GLY A 218 28.14 3.51 -34.69
CA GLY A 218 27.55 2.93 -33.48
C GLY A 218 27.58 3.85 -32.23
N VAL A 219 27.85 5.15 -32.41
CA VAL A 219 28.00 6.14 -31.31
C VAL A 219 26.74 6.99 -31.13
N VAL A 220 25.76 6.89 -32.04
CA VAL A 220 24.45 7.53 -31.94
C VAL A 220 23.36 6.47 -31.87
N GLN A 221 22.49 6.60 -30.87
CA GLN A 221 21.23 5.86 -30.78
C GLN A 221 20.09 6.67 -31.40
N VAL A 222 19.14 5.96 -32.00
CA VAL A 222 17.94 6.51 -32.66
C VAL A 222 16.70 6.09 -31.88
N ARG A 223 15.81 7.04 -31.60
CA ARG A 223 14.51 6.76 -30.98
C ARG A 223 13.42 7.67 -31.58
N GLY A 224 12.69 7.16 -32.57
CA GLY A 224 11.87 8.01 -33.44
C GLY A 224 12.73 9.13 -34.05
N ARG A 225 12.24 10.38 -33.97
CA ARG A 225 12.99 11.57 -34.39
C ARG A 225 14.18 11.93 -33.50
N PHE A 226 14.26 11.36 -32.30
CA PHE A 226 15.32 11.72 -31.35
C PHE A 226 16.63 10.98 -31.62
N ARG A 227 17.73 11.64 -31.29
CA ARG A 227 19.10 11.12 -31.32
C ARG A 227 19.75 11.34 -29.97
N ALA A 228 20.58 10.40 -29.56
CA ALA A 228 21.41 10.52 -28.35
C ALA A 228 22.80 9.96 -28.61
N ILE A 229 23.84 10.68 -28.19
CA ILE A 229 25.21 10.17 -28.19
C ILE A 229 25.33 9.15 -27.06
N LEU A 230 25.73 7.93 -27.40
CA LEU A 230 25.83 6.80 -26.47
C LEU A 230 26.99 5.88 -26.84
N PRO A 231 27.55 5.12 -25.87
CA PRO A 231 27.13 5.02 -24.45
C PRO A 231 27.45 6.24 -23.59
N GLN A 232 26.90 6.27 -22.36
CA GLN A 232 27.06 7.38 -21.42
C GLN A 232 28.54 7.73 -21.17
N ALA A 233 29.43 6.73 -21.10
CA ALA A 233 30.86 6.94 -20.95
C ALA A 233 31.44 7.87 -22.04
N ILE A 234 31.05 7.65 -23.32
CA ILE A 234 31.50 8.52 -24.42
C ILE A 234 30.87 9.89 -24.33
N ALA A 235 29.55 9.93 -24.15
CA ALA A 235 28.81 11.18 -24.16
C ALA A 235 29.20 12.12 -23.01
N ASN A 236 29.49 11.57 -21.83
CA ASN A 236 29.94 12.33 -20.67
C ASN A 236 31.32 12.94 -20.91
N THR A 237 32.27 12.17 -21.47
CA THR A 237 33.59 12.68 -21.84
C THR A 237 33.49 13.77 -22.90
N LEU A 238 32.69 13.58 -23.95
CA LEU A 238 32.47 14.59 -25.00
C LEU A 238 31.85 15.88 -24.44
N ALA A 239 30.83 15.76 -23.58
CA ALA A 239 30.20 16.90 -22.95
C ALA A 239 31.17 17.64 -22.01
N ALA A 240 32.01 16.93 -21.26
CA ALA A 240 33.04 17.54 -20.43
C ALA A 240 34.07 18.32 -21.26
N HIS A 241 34.55 17.76 -22.37
CA HIS A 241 35.44 18.47 -23.30
C HIS A 241 34.77 19.69 -23.94
N ALA A 242 33.48 19.60 -24.28
CA ALA A 242 32.72 20.74 -24.77
C ALA A 242 32.72 21.88 -23.73
N LEU A 243 32.44 21.57 -22.46
CA LEU A 243 32.47 22.56 -21.37
C LEU A 243 33.86 23.16 -21.13
N GLU A 244 34.95 22.39 -21.30
CA GLU A 244 36.32 22.91 -21.22
C GLU A 244 36.64 23.89 -22.35
N ARG A 245 36.07 23.64 -23.54
CA ARG A 245 36.30 24.46 -24.73
C ARG A 245 35.45 25.73 -24.73
N ILE A 246 34.22 25.67 -24.22
CA ILE A 246 33.25 26.77 -24.30
C ILE A 246 33.45 27.73 -23.12
N PRO A 247 33.60 29.05 -23.35
CA PRO A 247 33.66 30.03 -22.26
C PRO A 247 32.41 29.95 -21.36
N PRO A 248 32.55 29.92 -20.01
CA PRO A 248 31.42 29.71 -19.10
C PRO A 248 30.25 30.69 -19.32
N ALA A 249 30.53 31.97 -19.51
CA ALA A 249 29.50 32.98 -19.77
C ALA A 249 28.73 32.73 -21.08
N TYR A 250 29.38 32.16 -22.09
CA TYR A 250 28.74 31.83 -23.35
C TYR A 250 27.85 30.59 -23.23
N PHE A 251 28.32 29.57 -22.49
CA PHE A 251 27.49 28.40 -22.17
C PHE A 251 26.24 28.78 -21.36
N ASP A 252 26.41 29.67 -20.38
CA ASP A 252 25.32 30.18 -19.55
C ASP A 252 24.28 30.95 -20.41
N GLN A 253 24.73 31.81 -21.34
CA GLN A 253 23.85 32.51 -22.29
C GLN A 253 23.15 31.57 -23.27
N PHE A 254 23.85 30.52 -23.72
CA PHE A 254 23.28 29.48 -24.55
C PHE A 254 22.12 28.78 -23.80
N CYS A 255 22.37 28.31 -22.57
CA CYS A 255 21.36 27.62 -21.77
C CYS A 255 20.15 28.51 -21.45
N ALA A 256 20.37 29.79 -21.14
CA ALA A 256 19.30 30.74 -20.84
C ALA A 256 18.34 31.00 -22.02
N LYS A 257 18.77 30.74 -23.26
CA LYS A 257 17.96 30.91 -24.48
C LYS A 257 17.26 29.62 -24.92
N LEU A 258 17.61 28.48 -24.35
CA LEU A 258 17.03 27.20 -24.75
C LEU A 258 15.55 27.08 -24.33
N PRO A 259 14.72 26.40 -25.14
CA PRO A 259 13.39 26.04 -24.72
C PRO A 259 13.43 25.08 -23.52
N PRO A 260 12.39 25.07 -22.65
CA PRO A 260 12.36 24.24 -21.44
C PRO A 260 12.69 22.76 -21.64
N ARG A 261 12.29 22.18 -22.78
CA ARG A 261 12.60 20.78 -23.12
C ARG A 261 14.10 20.55 -23.32
N MET A 262 14.79 21.41 -24.06
CA MET A 262 16.22 21.28 -24.29
C MET A 262 17.01 21.61 -23.03
N LEU A 263 16.58 22.60 -22.24
CA LEU A 263 17.22 22.91 -20.96
C LEU A 263 17.16 21.71 -19.98
N LYS A 264 16.04 20.97 -19.95
CA LYS A 264 15.95 19.69 -19.21
C LYS A 264 16.91 18.63 -19.75
N SER A 265 17.11 18.58 -21.07
CA SER A 265 18.05 17.67 -21.73
C SER A 265 19.51 18.00 -21.38
N VAL A 266 19.87 19.30 -21.39
CA VAL A 266 21.18 19.79 -20.94
C VAL A 266 21.37 19.47 -19.46
N SER A 267 20.42 19.82 -18.59
CA SER A 267 20.57 19.58 -17.16
C SER A 267 20.73 18.09 -16.84
N ARG A 268 20.00 17.20 -17.55
CA ARG A 268 20.16 15.74 -17.42
C ARG A 268 21.56 15.28 -17.80
N ARG A 269 22.13 15.79 -18.91
CA ARG A 269 23.52 15.49 -19.30
C ARG A 269 24.52 15.99 -18.27
N ILE A 270 24.39 17.26 -17.86
CA ILE A 270 25.25 17.88 -16.85
C ILE A 270 25.22 17.06 -15.55
N GLY A 271 24.06 16.52 -15.18
CA GLY A 271 23.86 15.63 -14.04
C GLY A 271 24.79 14.42 -13.96
N PHE A 272 25.36 13.96 -15.08
CA PHE A 272 26.33 12.86 -15.09
C PHE A 272 27.79 13.32 -14.91
N LEU A 273 28.07 14.63 -15.02
CA LEU A 273 29.43 15.20 -15.02
C LEU A 273 29.92 15.61 -13.62
N HIS A 274 29.62 14.80 -12.62
CA HIS A 274 29.92 15.10 -11.21
C HIS A 274 31.42 15.26 -10.92
N ASP A 275 32.31 14.62 -11.70
CA ASP A 275 33.77 14.76 -11.58
C ASP A 275 34.35 15.98 -12.32
N SER A 276 33.53 16.72 -13.08
CA SER A 276 33.98 17.91 -13.79
C SER A 276 33.89 19.16 -12.92
N GLY A 277 35.04 19.73 -12.56
CA GLY A 277 35.09 21.01 -11.81
C GLY A 277 34.41 22.18 -12.54
N ILE A 278 34.38 22.15 -13.88
CA ILE A 278 33.65 23.15 -14.69
C ILE A 278 32.14 22.95 -14.57
N ALA A 279 31.66 21.70 -14.59
CA ALA A 279 30.24 21.41 -14.37
C ALA A 279 29.81 21.80 -12.95
N GLN A 280 30.60 21.49 -11.92
CA GLN A 280 30.37 21.90 -10.53
C GLN A 280 30.26 23.43 -10.39
N SER A 281 31.22 24.16 -10.97
CA SER A 281 31.20 25.62 -10.98
C SER A 281 29.98 26.17 -11.73
N THR A 282 29.56 25.52 -12.80
CA THR A 282 28.40 25.92 -13.62
C THR A 282 27.09 25.74 -12.87
N VAL A 283 26.86 24.56 -12.29
CA VAL A 283 25.68 24.29 -11.47
C VAL A 283 25.61 25.24 -10.28
N THR A 284 26.76 25.53 -9.64
CA THR A 284 26.81 26.46 -8.51
C THR A 284 26.38 27.87 -8.92
N ARG A 285 26.83 28.38 -10.09
CA ARG A 285 26.35 29.66 -10.64
C ARG A 285 24.86 29.64 -10.99
N TRP A 286 24.36 28.54 -11.57
CA TRP A 286 22.94 28.41 -11.93
C TRP A 286 22.00 28.47 -10.72
N LEU A 287 22.46 28.03 -9.54
CA LEU A 287 21.67 27.99 -8.31
C LEU A 287 21.65 29.33 -7.55
N GLN A 288 22.47 30.30 -7.94
CA GLN A 288 22.46 31.64 -7.34
C GLN A 288 21.15 32.37 -7.65
N ALA A 289 20.71 33.25 -6.73
CA ALA A 289 19.45 33.97 -6.87
C ALA A 289 19.40 34.89 -8.12
N ASP A 290 20.55 35.44 -8.50
CA ASP A 290 20.80 36.22 -9.72
C ASP A 290 21.55 35.41 -10.79
N GLY A 291 21.49 34.08 -10.69
CA GLY A 291 22.11 33.15 -11.63
C GLY A 291 21.56 33.27 -13.06
N PRO A 292 22.29 32.75 -14.06
CA PRO A 292 21.97 32.94 -15.48
C PRO A 292 20.66 32.27 -15.94
N LEU A 293 20.16 31.29 -15.18
CA LEU A 293 18.87 30.63 -15.46
C LEU A 293 17.70 31.27 -14.69
N GLY A 294 17.96 32.32 -13.91
CA GLY A 294 16.99 32.93 -13.02
C GLY A 294 16.57 32.00 -11.89
N ASP A 295 15.38 32.26 -11.34
CA ASP A 295 14.85 31.53 -10.19
C ASP A 295 14.21 30.20 -10.61
N LEU A 296 14.99 29.11 -10.52
CA LEU A 296 14.53 27.77 -10.88
C LEU A 296 13.29 27.33 -10.08
N PHE A 297 13.07 27.80 -8.86
CA PHE A 297 11.86 27.44 -8.10
C PHE A 297 10.60 28.05 -8.71
N LYS A 298 10.70 29.24 -9.31
CA LYS A 298 9.58 29.90 -10.00
C LYS A 298 9.26 29.31 -11.37
N MET A 299 10.12 28.45 -11.91
CA MET A 299 9.90 27.77 -13.19
C MET A 299 8.97 26.53 -13.07
N GLY A 300 8.43 26.23 -11.89
CA GLY A 300 7.52 25.10 -11.66
C GLY A 300 8.17 23.75 -11.99
N ASP A 301 7.43 22.88 -12.69
CA ASP A 301 7.83 21.51 -13.03
C ASP A 301 9.17 21.43 -13.76
N VAL A 302 9.44 22.40 -14.62
CA VAL A 302 10.69 22.46 -15.39
C VAL A 302 11.87 22.70 -14.47
N GLY A 303 11.75 23.69 -13.59
CA GLY A 303 12.80 24.04 -12.64
C GLY A 303 13.05 22.94 -11.62
N ALA A 304 11.99 22.30 -11.12
CA ALA A 304 12.10 21.17 -10.23
C ALA A 304 12.89 20.01 -10.85
N GLN A 305 12.58 19.65 -12.10
CA GLN A 305 13.34 18.63 -12.83
C GLN A 305 14.81 19.03 -13.05
N ILE A 306 15.08 20.30 -13.38
CA ILE A 306 16.45 20.79 -13.57
C ILE A 306 17.25 20.67 -12.27
N ILE A 307 16.69 21.10 -11.13
CA ILE A 307 17.33 21.00 -9.82
C ILE A 307 17.62 19.54 -9.46
N THR A 308 16.65 18.64 -9.67
CA THR A 308 16.86 17.20 -9.46
C THR A 308 17.98 16.66 -10.35
N ASN A 309 18.02 17.04 -11.64
CA ASN A 309 19.02 16.56 -12.59
C ASN A 309 20.45 17.00 -12.21
N ILE A 310 20.63 18.21 -11.71
CA ILE A 310 21.97 18.77 -11.40
C ILE A 310 22.46 18.48 -9.98
N ALA A 311 21.59 17.96 -9.11
CA ALA A 311 21.94 17.61 -7.73
C ALA A 311 23.16 16.67 -7.58
N PRO A 312 23.38 15.66 -8.45
CA PRO A 312 24.59 14.84 -8.40
C PRO A 312 25.90 15.61 -8.56
N VAL A 313 25.85 16.76 -9.24
CA VAL A 313 27.04 17.56 -9.56
C VAL A 313 27.43 18.47 -8.40
N ALA A 314 26.45 19.14 -7.79
CA ALA A 314 26.70 20.07 -6.67
C ALA A 314 25.68 19.83 -5.53
N PRO A 315 25.74 18.68 -4.84
CA PRO A 315 24.72 18.29 -3.87
C PRO A 315 24.62 19.26 -2.68
N GLU A 316 25.74 19.81 -2.21
CA GLU A 316 25.75 20.79 -1.12
C GLU A 316 25.07 22.11 -1.51
N ALA A 317 25.34 22.61 -2.72
CA ALA A 317 24.73 23.84 -3.23
C ALA A 317 23.22 23.66 -3.46
N VAL A 318 22.81 22.49 -3.97
CA VAL A 318 21.40 22.15 -4.10
C VAL A 318 20.73 22.07 -2.73
N LEU A 319 21.32 21.37 -1.76
CA LEU A 319 20.75 21.29 -0.41
C LEU A 319 20.60 22.67 0.23
N ALA A 320 21.61 23.54 0.10
CA ALA A 320 21.54 24.91 0.60
C ALA A 320 20.38 25.71 -0.03
N LYS A 321 20.16 25.54 -1.35
CA LYS A 321 19.04 26.16 -2.04
C LYS A 321 17.70 25.59 -1.56
N LEU A 322 17.59 24.27 -1.38
CA LEU A 322 16.38 23.64 -0.84
C LEU A 322 16.07 24.14 0.58
N GLU A 323 17.07 24.25 1.46
CA GLU A 323 16.90 24.78 2.81
C GLU A 323 16.38 26.22 2.79
N CYS A 324 16.93 27.07 1.92
CA CYS A 324 16.51 28.47 1.79
C CYS A 324 15.04 28.60 1.35
N GLU A 325 14.60 27.78 0.39
CA GLU A 325 13.26 27.88 -0.20
C GLU A 325 12.18 27.11 0.58
N LEU A 326 12.52 25.97 1.19
CA LEU A 326 11.53 25.03 1.74
C LEU A 326 11.34 25.14 3.26
N THR A 327 12.25 25.77 4.00
CA THR A 327 12.18 25.82 5.48
C THR A 327 10.85 26.39 6.00
N GLY A 328 10.26 27.35 5.29
CA GLY A 328 8.96 27.97 5.64
C GLY A 328 7.74 27.35 4.95
N LEU A 329 7.92 26.42 4.02
CA LEU A 329 6.86 25.89 3.15
C LEU A 329 6.59 24.39 3.35
N ALA A 330 7.16 23.76 4.38
CA ALA A 330 7.18 22.30 4.50
C ALA A 330 5.79 21.61 4.34
N SER A 331 4.71 22.20 4.86
CA SER A 331 3.35 21.64 4.71
C SER A 331 2.79 21.79 3.29
N ASP A 332 2.90 22.99 2.71
CA ASP A 332 2.22 23.40 1.47
C ASP A 332 3.16 23.51 0.26
N ALA A 333 4.36 22.95 0.35
CA ALA A 333 5.37 23.05 -0.70
C ALA A 333 4.82 22.46 -2.01
N PRO A 334 4.82 23.23 -3.13
CA PRO A 334 4.48 22.67 -4.42
C PRO A 334 5.49 21.57 -4.75
N LYS A 335 5.03 20.48 -5.38
CA LYS A 335 5.87 19.31 -5.72
C LYS A 335 6.55 18.65 -4.52
N ARG A 336 5.91 18.72 -3.35
CA ARG A 336 6.33 18.09 -2.08
C ARG A 336 7.01 16.72 -2.27
N HIS A 337 6.42 15.79 -3.00
CA HIS A 337 6.99 14.46 -3.21
C HIS A 337 8.37 14.47 -3.88
N GLN A 338 8.56 15.29 -4.92
CA GLN A 338 9.83 15.40 -5.62
C GLN A 338 10.94 15.97 -4.72
N TRP A 339 10.60 16.96 -3.90
CA TRP A 339 11.56 17.53 -2.94
C TRP A 339 11.91 16.57 -1.83
N ILE A 340 10.94 15.84 -1.29
CA ILE A 340 11.19 14.80 -0.29
C ILE A 340 12.14 13.74 -0.85
N SER A 341 11.90 13.22 -2.06
CA SER A 341 12.77 12.24 -2.70
C SER A 341 14.18 12.80 -2.93
N LEU A 342 14.30 14.06 -3.36
CA LEU A 342 15.60 14.70 -3.57
C LEU A 342 16.36 14.92 -2.24
N ILE A 343 15.69 15.40 -1.19
CA ILE A 343 16.29 15.57 0.15
C ILE A 343 16.74 14.22 0.69
N LYS A 344 15.93 13.16 0.51
CA LYS A 344 16.29 11.79 0.88
C LYS A 344 17.58 11.35 0.18
N ALA A 345 17.68 11.54 -1.13
CA ALA A 345 18.87 11.22 -1.92
C ALA A 345 20.10 12.05 -1.50
N LEU A 346 19.94 13.30 -1.08
CA LEU A 346 21.04 14.15 -0.58
C LEU A 346 21.53 13.71 0.81
N GLY A 347 20.65 13.14 1.63
CA GLY A 347 21.01 12.58 2.94
C GLY A 347 21.83 11.27 2.87
N TYR A 348 22.13 10.77 1.67
CA TYR A 348 23.02 9.61 1.51
C TYR A 348 24.43 9.90 2.03
N ASP A 349 24.96 11.06 1.68
CA ASP A 349 26.34 11.45 1.98
C ASP A 349 26.49 11.94 3.43
N THR A 350 27.46 11.38 4.16
CA THR A 350 27.66 11.61 5.61
C THR A 350 27.74 13.09 6.00
N HIS A 351 28.44 13.91 5.20
CA HIS A 351 28.61 15.34 5.48
C HIS A 351 27.35 16.19 5.23
N LEU A 352 26.36 15.69 4.48
CA LEU A 352 25.09 16.37 4.20
C LEU A 352 23.93 15.85 5.05
N PHE A 353 24.10 14.67 5.65
CA PHE A 353 23.06 13.96 6.39
C PHE A 353 22.32 14.83 7.41
N ASP A 354 23.05 15.47 8.32
CA ASP A 354 22.46 16.25 9.41
C ASP A 354 21.52 17.36 8.90
N ARG A 355 21.93 18.03 7.82
CA ARG A 355 21.18 19.10 7.15
C ARG A 355 19.96 18.54 6.42
N ALA A 356 20.16 17.49 5.61
CA ALA A 356 19.09 16.85 4.85
C ALA A 356 18.01 16.26 5.74
N VAL A 357 18.38 15.53 6.80
CA VAL A 357 17.42 14.94 7.76
C VAL A 357 16.68 16.01 8.54
N THR A 358 17.35 17.09 8.95
CA THR A 358 16.68 18.20 9.63
C THR A 358 15.66 18.89 8.73
N LEU A 359 15.97 19.08 7.45
CA LEU A 359 15.02 19.63 6.49
C LEU A 359 13.84 18.67 6.28
N LEU A 360 14.10 17.36 6.12
CA LEU A 360 13.06 16.35 5.92
C LEU A 360 12.16 16.19 7.16
N ALA A 361 12.71 16.32 8.38
CA ALA A 361 11.96 16.29 9.63
C ALA A 361 10.83 17.34 9.65
N ARG A 362 11.04 18.53 9.07
CA ARG A 362 9.98 19.56 8.98
C ARG A 362 8.77 19.06 8.19
N PHE A 363 9.00 18.31 7.12
CA PHE A 363 7.93 17.69 6.33
C PHE A 363 7.26 16.55 7.11
N ALA A 364 8.03 15.68 7.78
CA ALA A 364 7.50 14.52 8.51
C ALA A 364 6.66 14.94 9.73
N GLY A 365 7.11 15.94 10.49
CA GLY A 365 6.40 16.46 11.66
C GLY A 365 5.10 17.21 11.32
N SER A 366 4.99 17.75 10.10
CA SER A 366 3.79 18.47 9.64
C SER A 366 2.77 17.61 8.89
N GLU A 367 3.11 16.36 8.59
CA GLU A 367 2.20 15.43 7.91
C GLU A 367 1.04 15.01 8.84
N PRO A 368 -0.21 14.89 8.37
CA PRO A 368 -1.33 14.35 9.16
C PRO A 368 -1.20 12.85 9.45
N GLU A 369 -1.83 12.34 10.50
CA GLU A 369 -1.76 10.92 10.91
C GLU A 369 -2.25 9.92 9.85
N ASN A 370 -3.22 10.28 9.00
CA ASN A 370 -3.86 9.36 8.04
C ASN A 370 -3.36 9.47 6.58
N ASN A 371 -2.18 10.03 6.33
CA ASN A 371 -1.66 10.16 4.96
C ASN A 371 -0.86 8.93 4.52
N ASN A 372 -1.52 7.98 3.84
CA ASN A 372 -0.89 6.72 3.38
C ASN A 372 -0.34 6.78 1.94
N LEU A 373 -0.72 7.78 1.14
CA LEU A 373 -0.22 7.97 -0.22
C LEU A 373 1.07 8.80 -0.19
N SER A 374 2.20 8.17 -0.53
CA SER A 374 3.52 8.82 -0.62
C SER A 374 3.97 9.52 0.68
N SER A 375 3.83 8.81 1.80
CA SER A 375 4.17 9.23 3.16
C SER A 375 5.59 9.80 3.29
N THR A 376 5.69 11.03 3.80
CA THR A 376 6.98 11.64 4.16
C THR A 376 7.59 10.91 5.35
N ARG A 377 6.75 10.53 6.32
CA ARG A 377 7.19 9.82 7.53
C ARG A 377 7.93 8.54 7.18
N ASN A 378 7.47 7.77 6.20
CA ASN A 378 8.15 6.53 5.80
C ASN A 378 9.57 6.81 5.30
N ARG A 379 9.74 7.79 4.41
CA ARG A 379 11.08 8.16 3.89
C ARG A 379 12.01 8.74 4.97
N PHE A 380 11.43 9.43 5.95
CA PHE A 380 12.16 9.93 7.12
C PHE A 380 12.59 8.77 8.05
N ASN A 381 11.69 7.83 8.35
CA ASN A 381 11.96 6.63 9.17
C ASN A 381 13.12 5.82 8.62
N ASN A 382 13.19 5.66 7.29
CA ASN A 382 14.26 4.89 6.65
C ASN A 382 15.67 5.33 7.10
N PHE A 383 15.90 6.61 7.37
CA PHE A 383 17.22 7.06 7.85
C PHE A 383 17.63 6.47 9.20
N PHE A 384 16.67 6.01 9.98
CA PHE A 384 16.85 5.48 11.33
C PHE A 384 16.64 3.97 11.39
N TYR A 385 16.72 3.27 10.25
CA TYR A 385 16.77 1.82 10.21
C TYR A 385 18.20 1.30 10.26
N LEU A 386 18.40 0.14 10.90
CA LEU A 386 19.70 -0.54 10.99
C LEU A 386 20.22 -0.91 9.60
N TYR A 387 19.33 -1.40 8.72
CA TYR A 387 19.61 -1.79 7.34
C TYR A 387 18.76 -1.00 6.35
N LEU A 388 19.21 -0.97 5.09
CA LEU A 388 18.50 -0.36 3.95
C LEU A 388 18.12 1.12 4.17
N SER A 389 18.94 1.82 4.95
CA SER A 389 18.64 3.18 5.40
C SER A 389 18.75 4.25 4.32
N GLY A 390 19.49 3.95 3.24
CA GLY A 390 19.81 4.91 2.18
C GLY A 390 20.75 6.03 2.64
N THR A 391 21.56 5.78 3.68
CA THR A 391 22.56 6.75 4.15
C THR A 391 23.82 6.08 4.69
N GLN A 392 24.98 6.68 4.40
CA GLN A 392 26.27 6.29 4.94
C GLN A 392 26.53 6.86 6.35
N ALA A 393 25.60 7.67 6.89
CA ALA A 393 25.73 8.22 8.24
C ALA A 393 25.86 7.10 9.28
N ALA A 394 26.85 7.22 10.15
CA ALA A 394 27.11 6.23 11.20
C ALA A 394 26.00 6.25 12.27
N PRO A 395 25.78 5.15 13.01
CA PRO A 395 24.75 5.08 14.05
C PRO A 395 24.76 6.27 15.02
N GLU A 396 25.94 6.68 15.50
CA GLU A 396 26.03 7.80 16.43
C GLU A 396 25.67 9.16 15.80
N GLN A 397 25.97 9.34 14.51
CA GLN A 397 25.57 10.54 13.79
C GLN A 397 24.04 10.65 13.72
N ARG A 398 23.37 9.53 13.44
CA ARG A 398 21.89 9.43 13.41
C ARG A 398 21.29 9.77 14.77
N ARG A 399 21.79 9.16 15.85
CA ARG A 399 21.34 9.43 17.22
C ARG A 399 21.59 10.88 17.64
N SER A 400 22.72 11.46 17.25
CA SER A 400 23.02 12.88 17.49
C SER A 400 22.00 13.81 16.83
N VAL A 401 21.55 13.49 15.60
CA VAL A 401 20.43 14.22 14.96
C VAL A 401 19.16 14.09 15.80
N VAL A 402 18.79 12.89 16.26
CA VAL A 402 17.59 12.69 17.10
C VAL A 402 17.64 13.54 18.37
N ARG A 403 18.79 13.59 19.07
CA ARG A 403 18.99 14.45 20.25
C ARG A 403 18.75 15.93 19.93
N ARG A 404 19.25 16.42 18.79
CA ARG A 404 19.04 17.81 18.36
C ARG A 404 17.58 18.09 17.98
N LEU A 405 16.92 17.15 17.31
CA LEU A 405 15.49 17.27 16.99
C LEU A 405 14.64 17.34 18.26
N ALA A 406 14.92 16.49 19.26
CA ALA A 406 14.22 16.48 20.54
C ALA A 406 14.44 17.76 21.36
N ALA A 407 15.65 18.35 21.30
CA ALA A 407 15.99 19.60 21.99
C ALA A 407 15.50 20.87 21.28
N SER A 408 14.90 20.75 20.09
CA SER A 408 14.46 21.90 19.29
C SER A 408 13.26 22.63 19.91
N SER A 409 13.19 23.96 19.71
CA SER A 409 12.00 24.75 20.04
C SER A 409 10.86 24.58 19.02
N ASP A 410 11.15 24.03 17.83
CA ASP A 410 10.18 23.74 16.78
C ASP A 410 9.41 22.45 17.09
N GLU A 411 8.09 22.54 17.23
CA GLU A 411 7.22 21.41 17.58
C GLU A 411 7.23 20.30 16.53
N ASN A 412 7.33 20.63 15.23
CA ASN A 412 7.38 19.63 14.17
C ASN A 412 8.70 18.83 14.23
N LEU A 413 9.79 19.49 14.60
CA LEU A 413 11.08 18.82 14.80
C LEU A 413 11.05 17.91 16.03
N ARG A 414 10.43 18.35 17.14
CA ARG A 414 10.24 17.48 18.33
C ARG A 414 9.38 16.27 18.02
N ARG A 415 8.27 16.44 17.29
CA ARG A 415 7.43 15.32 16.83
C ARG A 415 8.21 14.34 15.94
N SER A 416 9.08 14.86 15.08
CA SER A 416 9.96 14.03 14.24
C SER A 416 11.01 13.26 15.04
N ALA A 417 11.47 13.79 16.18
CA ALA A 417 12.33 13.02 17.07
C ALA A 417 11.61 11.76 17.59
N HIS A 418 10.32 11.85 17.90
CA HIS A 418 9.54 10.70 18.40
C HIS A 418 9.34 9.66 17.29
N ILE A 419 9.08 10.13 16.07
CA ILE A 419 9.03 9.29 14.86
C ILE A 419 10.36 8.55 14.65
N ALA A 420 11.50 9.26 14.79
CA ALA A 420 12.83 8.66 14.66
C ALA A 420 13.16 7.65 15.78
N LEU A 421 12.77 7.94 17.03
CA LEU A 421 12.96 7.01 18.16
C LEU A 421 12.24 5.68 17.93
N ARG A 422 11.00 5.71 17.44
CA ARG A 422 10.26 4.51 17.04
C ARG A 422 11.00 3.75 15.94
N ALA A 423 11.43 4.45 14.88
CA ALA A 423 12.14 3.83 13.76
C ALA A 423 13.47 3.17 14.16
N LEU A 424 14.19 3.72 15.15
CA LEU A 424 15.43 3.12 15.68
C LEU A 424 15.22 1.75 16.34
N LEU A 425 14.03 1.48 16.86
CA LEU A 425 13.67 0.21 17.50
C LEU A 425 13.12 -0.84 16.51
N GLU A 426 12.88 -0.45 15.26
CA GLU A 426 12.32 -1.33 14.23
C GLU A 426 13.31 -2.44 13.86
N SER A 427 12.79 -3.67 13.74
CA SER A 427 13.57 -4.85 13.33
C SER A 427 13.27 -5.30 11.89
N HIS A 428 12.19 -4.79 11.29
CA HIS A 428 11.77 -5.10 9.93
C HIS A 428 11.97 -3.90 9.00
N PHE A 429 12.75 -4.10 7.94
CA PHE A 429 13.17 -3.02 7.05
C PHE A 429 12.67 -3.24 5.63
N VAL A 430 12.06 -2.22 5.06
CA VAL A 430 11.69 -2.17 3.64
C VAL A 430 12.30 -0.91 3.05
N SER A 431 12.99 -1.03 1.91
CA SER A 431 13.40 0.12 1.12
C SER A 431 12.44 0.33 -0.04
N ALA A 432 12.15 1.60 -0.33
CA ALA A 432 11.41 2.03 -1.51
C ALA A 432 12.17 3.12 -2.28
N ASP A 433 13.48 3.25 -2.04
CA ASP A 433 14.32 4.33 -2.57
C ASP A 433 15.33 3.81 -3.62
N SER A 434 15.57 4.67 -4.61
CA SER A 434 16.51 4.46 -5.72
C SER A 434 17.95 4.81 -5.32
N HIS A 435 18.93 4.11 -5.90
CA HIS A 435 20.36 4.43 -5.74
C HIS A 435 20.86 5.43 -6.78
N ASP A 436 20.08 5.65 -7.83
CA ASP A 436 20.49 6.46 -8.96
C ASP A 436 20.66 7.92 -8.56
N PHE A 437 21.90 8.41 -8.68
CA PHE A 437 22.22 9.80 -8.43
C PHE A 437 23.27 10.28 -9.44
N GLY A 438 22.82 10.50 -10.67
CA GLY A 438 23.68 10.87 -11.79
C GLY A 438 24.55 9.69 -12.20
N ALA A 439 25.87 9.89 -12.29
CA ALA A 439 26.85 8.83 -12.54
C ALA A 439 27.56 8.35 -11.26
N ARG A 440 27.10 8.76 -10.07
CA ARG A 440 27.73 8.35 -8.80
C ARG A 440 27.34 6.92 -8.46
N SER A 441 28.33 6.13 -8.04
CA SER A 441 28.08 4.81 -7.46
C SER A 441 27.59 4.96 -6.01
N ARG A 442 26.43 4.36 -5.71
CA ARG A 442 25.80 4.34 -4.38
C ARG A 442 25.29 2.94 -4.07
N ASP A 443 25.34 2.58 -2.80
CA ASP A 443 24.78 1.34 -2.27
C ASP A 443 23.62 1.65 -1.30
N TRP A 444 23.14 0.64 -0.58
CA TRP A 444 22.03 0.77 0.38
C TRP A 444 22.36 1.59 1.65
N GLY A 445 23.57 2.15 1.74
CA GLY A 445 24.06 2.92 2.88
C GLY A 445 24.88 2.09 3.86
N TRP A 446 25.11 2.67 5.03
CA TRP A 446 25.77 2.00 6.14
C TRP A 446 24.97 0.75 6.54
N HIS A 447 25.69 -0.35 6.75
CA HIS A 447 25.16 -1.59 7.30
C HIS A 447 26.15 -2.12 8.35
N PRO A 448 25.67 -2.84 9.38
CA PRO A 448 26.54 -3.47 10.36
C PRO A 448 27.46 -4.49 9.69
N LYS A 449 28.69 -4.62 10.21
CA LYS A 449 29.72 -5.54 9.69
C LYS A 449 29.89 -6.76 10.57
N VAL A 450 29.50 -6.65 11.84
CA VAL A 450 29.56 -7.73 12.84
C VAL A 450 28.30 -7.73 13.71
N ASP A 451 27.99 -8.86 14.33
CA ASP A 451 26.81 -9.01 15.20
C ASP A 451 26.81 -8.05 16.40
N GLN A 452 27.99 -7.58 16.83
CA GLN A 452 28.13 -6.57 17.87
C GLN A 452 27.52 -5.22 17.42
N ASP A 453 27.66 -4.84 16.16
CA ASP A 453 27.10 -3.57 15.66
C ASP A 453 25.56 -3.57 15.75
N VAL A 454 24.94 -4.74 15.51
CA VAL A 454 23.48 -4.94 15.65
C VAL A 454 23.06 -4.83 17.12
N SER A 455 23.84 -5.47 17.99
CA SER A 455 23.60 -5.48 19.43
C SER A 455 23.71 -4.07 20.04
N ASP A 456 24.76 -3.33 19.65
CA ASP A 456 25.01 -1.95 20.09
C ASP A 456 23.94 -1.00 19.55
N TRP A 457 23.48 -1.19 18.31
CA TRP A 457 22.43 -0.37 17.71
C TRP A 457 21.16 -0.33 18.55
N PHE A 458 20.63 -1.50 18.89
CA PHE A 458 19.37 -1.60 19.63
C PHE A 458 19.54 -1.26 21.11
N GLU A 459 20.66 -1.62 21.74
CA GLU A 459 20.93 -1.23 23.13
C GLU A 459 21.01 0.31 23.25
N ASP A 460 21.73 0.97 22.33
CA ASP A 460 21.81 2.44 22.28
C ASP A 460 20.45 3.08 21.96
N ALA A 461 19.62 2.43 21.12
CA ALA A 461 18.27 2.91 20.81
C ALA A 461 17.37 2.89 22.06
N ILE A 462 17.39 1.80 22.84
CA ILE A 462 16.66 1.70 24.11
C ILE A 462 17.15 2.78 25.08
N ALA A 463 18.47 2.97 25.20
CA ALA A 463 19.04 4.01 26.05
C ALA A 463 18.60 5.42 25.62
N LEU A 464 18.57 5.68 24.31
CA LEU A 464 18.14 6.96 23.75
C LEU A 464 16.65 7.24 24.00
N VAL A 465 15.79 6.23 23.93
CA VAL A 465 14.37 6.35 24.29
C VAL A 465 14.22 6.75 25.76
N LEU A 466 14.96 6.10 26.66
CA LEU A 466 14.95 6.44 28.09
C LEU A 466 15.53 7.82 28.39
N GLU A 467 16.47 8.30 27.55
CA GLU A 467 17.07 9.64 27.65
C GLU A 467 16.08 10.74 27.22
N LEU A 468 15.40 10.57 26.08
CA LEU A 468 14.71 11.67 25.39
C LEU A 468 13.18 11.64 25.52
N ALA A 469 12.55 10.47 25.59
CA ALA A 469 11.10 10.37 25.56
C ALA A 469 10.47 10.65 26.95
N PRO A 470 9.32 11.33 27.01
CA PRO A 470 8.52 11.42 28.25
C PRO A 470 8.21 10.03 28.83
N ASP A 471 8.12 9.89 30.15
CA ASP A 471 7.95 8.57 30.81
C ASP A 471 6.77 7.75 30.26
N THR A 472 5.62 8.37 29.98
CA THR A 472 4.47 7.67 29.40
C THR A 472 4.75 7.16 27.99
N GLU A 473 5.48 7.93 27.19
CA GLU A 473 5.79 7.58 25.81
C GLU A 473 6.89 6.53 25.73
N ALA A 474 7.96 6.68 26.52
CA ALA A 474 9.04 5.70 26.61
C ALA A 474 8.51 4.30 26.97
N ARG A 475 7.55 4.24 27.91
CA ARG A 475 6.89 2.99 28.31
C ARG A 475 6.08 2.36 27.17
N ALA A 476 5.36 3.16 26.41
CA ALA A 476 4.55 2.69 25.29
C ALA A 476 5.45 2.19 24.15
N LEU A 477 6.42 3.03 23.72
CA LEU A 477 7.36 2.69 22.65
C LEU A 477 8.15 1.42 22.96
N LEU A 478 8.74 1.30 24.15
CA LEU A 478 9.49 0.09 24.48
C LEU A 478 8.59 -1.13 24.56
N ALA A 479 7.37 -1.02 25.11
CA ALA A 479 6.43 -2.14 25.17
C ALA A 479 6.02 -2.65 23.78
N GLU A 480 5.89 -1.78 22.78
CA GLU A 480 5.59 -2.15 21.40
C GLU A 480 6.65 -3.08 20.78
N HIS A 481 7.92 -2.84 21.10
CA HIS A 481 9.04 -3.54 20.48
C HIS A 481 9.67 -4.64 21.37
N VAL A 482 9.16 -4.88 22.59
CA VAL A 482 9.72 -5.89 23.52
C VAL A 482 9.92 -7.25 22.85
N ARG A 483 8.93 -7.73 22.07
CA ARG A 483 8.97 -9.06 21.45
C ARG A 483 10.11 -9.19 20.44
N GLU A 484 10.18 -8.25 19.50
CA GLU A 484 11.22 -8.19 18.47
C GLU A 484 12.62 -8.01 19.08
N LEU A 485 12.74 -7.11 20.06
CA LEU A 485 14.03 -6.82 20.69
C LEU A 485 14.52 -7.94 21.61
N TRP A 486 13.64 -8.83 22.08
CA TRP A 486 14.01 -9.92 22.99
C TRP A 486 14.93 -10.96 22.33
N ASP A 487 14.89 -11.08 21.00
CA ASP A 487 15.75 -12.00 20.26
C ASP A 487 17.23 -11.63 20.38
N TYR A 488 17.56 -10.35 20.60
CA TYR A 488 18.93 -9.86 20.72
C TYR A 488 19.46 -9.96 22.16
N PRO A 489 20.58 -10.67 22.42
CA PRO A 489 21.10 -10.89 23.77
C PRO A 489 21.32 -9.62 24.61
N THR A 490 21.92 -8.56 24.03
CA THR A 490 22.20 -7.29 24.74
C THR A 490 20.92 -6.54 25.10
N CYS A 491 19.90 -6.62 24.26
CA CYS A 491 18.61 -5.97 24.48
C CYS A 491 17.88 -6.57 25.68
N ARG A 492 18.07 -7.85 26.01
CA ARG A 492 17.47 -8.48 27.20
C ARG A 492 17.90 -7.79 28.48
N ASP A 493 19.18 -7.46 28.61
CA ASP A 493 19.71 -6.69 29.75
C ASP A 493 19.23 -5.23 29.73
N ALA A 494 19.19 -4.60 28.55
CA ALA A 494 18.70 -3.24 28.42
C ALA A 494 17.22 -3.10 28.80
N LEU A 495 16.37 -4.05 28.37
CA LEU A 495 14.95 -4.14 28.71
C LEU A 495 14.74 -4.44 30.21
N ASP A 496 15.57 -5.28 30.81
CA ASP A 496 15.53 -5.55 32.26
C ASP A 496 15.84 -4.28 33.09
N ARG A 497 16.86 -3.52 32.67
CA ARG A 497 17.20 -2.22 33.27
C ARG A 497 16.07 -1.21 33.07
N ALA A 498 15.50 -1.13 31.87
CA ALA A 498 14.36 -0.25 31.57
C ALA A 498 13.16 -0.58 32.46
N ALA A 499 12.81 -1.87 32.58
CA ALA A 499 11.74 -2.34 33.47
C ALA A 499 12.00 -1.95 34.92
N THR A 500 13.24 -2.10 35.41
CA THR A 500 13.63 -1.69 36.77
C THR A 500 13.48 -0.18 36.98
N ALA A 501 13.95 0.63 36.04
CA ALA A 501 13.83 2.09 36.10
C ALA A 501 12.36 2.56 36.07
N PHE A 502 11.53 1.91 35.27
CA PHE A 502 10.11 2.21 35.21
C PHE A 502 9.38 1.86 36.51
N LEU A 503 9.66 0.69 37.10
CA LEU A 503 9.04 0.27 38.35
C LEU A 503 9.34 1.20 39.54
N GLN A 504 10.47 1.92 39.54
CA GLN A 504 10.78 2.92 40.58
C GLN A 504 9.81 4.10 40.61
N LYS A 505 9.13 4.38 39.49
CA LYS A 505 8.19 5.50 39.37
C LYS A 505 6.73 5.06 39.48
N ARG A 506 6.35 4.02 38.71
CA ARG A 506 5.00 3.44 38.67
C ARG A 506 5.01 2.07 37.97
N PRO A 507 3.99 1.21 38.19
CA PRO A 507 3.85 -0.05 37.47
C PRO A 507 3.91 0.14 35.94
N TRP A 508 4.54 -0.81 35.24
CA TRP A 508 4.64 -0.82 33.77
C TRP A 508 3.75 -1.93 33.21
N ILE A 509 2.47 -1.61 33.10
CA ILE A 509 1.45 -2.59 32.70
C ILE A 509 1.65 -3.01 31.25
N GLU A 510 1.93 -2.05 30.37
CA GLU A 510 2.19 -2.27 28.95
C GLU A 510 3.38 -3.22 28.78
N GLY A 511 4.48 -2.98 29.51
CA GLY A 511 5.63 -3.88 29.50
C GLY A 511 5.32 -5.27 30.03
N TRP A 512 4.55 -5.39 31.13
CA TRP A 512 4.12 -6.70 31.64
C TRP A 512 3.33 -7.49 30.60
N ILE A 513 2.40 -6.83 29.91
CA ILE A 513 1.62 -7.44 28.83
C ILE A 513 2.55 -7.89 27.70
N SER A 514 3.47 -7.03 27.25
CA SER A 514 4.38 -7.35 26.15
C SER A 514 5.35 -8.48 26.47
N PHE A 515 5.96 -8.52 27.67
CA PHE A 515 6.84 -9.64 28.06
C PHE A 515 6.06 -10.97 28.10
N ARG A 516 4.80 -10.96 28.54
CA ARG A 516 3.95 -12.16 28.51
C ARG A 516 3.59 -12.57 27.09
N ALA A 517 3.39 -11.62 26.17
CA ALA A 517 3.19 -11.91 24.76
C ALA A 517 4.42 -12.63 24.18
N THR A 518 5.62 -12.11 24.45
CA THR A 518 6.88 -12.74 24.06
C THR A 518 7.01 -14.16 24.60
N LEU A 519 6.72 -14.39 25.89
CA LEU A 519 6.77 -15.73 26.48
C LEU A 519 5.79 -16.70 25.81
N ARG A 520 4.58 -16.25 25.51
CA ARG A 520 3.54 -17.08 24.89
C ARG A 520 3.90 -17.51 23.46
N PHE A 521 4.33 -16.57 22.64
CA PHE A 521 4.54 -16.84 21.21
C PHE A 521 5.90 -17.49 20.93
N ASP A 522 6.93 -17.09 21.66
CA ASP A 522 8.30 -17.44 21.32
C ASP A 522 8.93 -18.36 22.38
N GLY A 523 8.38 -18.39 23.61
CA GLY A 523 8.94 -19.09 24.78
C GLY A 523 9.14 -20.60 24.64
N LYS A 524 8.35 -21.29 23.80
CA LYS A 524 8.52 -22.74 23.53
C LYS A 524 9.87 -23.07 22.90
N ASN A 525 10.37 -22.19 22.04
CA ASN A 525 11.62 -22.39 21.30
C ASN A 525 12.80 -21.67 21.97
N MET A 526 12.58 -20.99 23.10
CA MET A 526 13.64 -20.27 23.82
C MET A 526 14.54 -21.21 24.62
N PRO A 527 15.86 -20.94 24.66
CA PRO A 527 16.75 -21.55 25.64
C PRO A 527 16.24 -21.32 27.09
N GLU A 528 16.44 -22.31 27.96
CA GLU A 528 15.91 -22.31 29.34
C GLU A 528 16.40 -21.10 30.16
N ASP A 529 17.65 -20.70 30.01
CA ASP A 529 18.23 -19.52 30.68
C ASP A 529 17.59 -18.20 30.21
N VAL A 530 17.32 -18.10 28.91
CA VAL A 530 16.65 -16.94 28.30
C VAL A 530 15.19 -16.85 28.74
N ARG A 531 14.49 -17.99 28.74
CA ARG A 531 13.12 -18.10 29.22
C ARG A 531 13.00 -17.76 30.71
N ALA A 532 13.88 -18.32 31.55
CA ALA A 532 13.89 -18.05 32.99
C ALA A 532 14.08 -16.55 33.30
N LYS A 533 14.94 -15.87 32.53
CA LYS A 533 15.11 -14.41 32.64
C LYS A 533 13.83 -13.65 32.29
N LEU A 534 13.13 -14.05 31.22
CA LEU A 534 11.86 -13.45 30.82
C LEU A 534 10.80 -13.62 31.92
N GLU A 535 10.67 -14.84 32.46
CA GLU A 535 9.75 -15.16 33.56
C GLU A 535 10.06 -14.33 34.82
N GLN A 536 11.34 -14.17 35.17
CA GLN A 536 11.75 -13.33 36.30
C GLN A 536 11.32 -11.87 36.13
N ILE A 537 11.46 -11.31 34.91
CA ILE A 537 11.00 -9.95 34.62
C ILE A 537 9.47 -9.88 34.72
N ILE A 538 8.75 -10.83 34.14
CA ILE A 538 7.28 -10.92 34.16
C ILE A 538 6.77 -10.92 35.60
N ASP A 539 7.36 -11.73 36.49
CA ASP A 539 6.97 -11.79 37.89
C ASP A 539 7.24 -10.48 38.63
N ARG A 540 8.34 -9.80 38.31
CA ARG A 540 8.72 -8.53 38.93
C ARG A 540 7.82 -7.37 38.49
N VAL A 541 7.44 -7.30 37.21
CA VAL A 541 6.59 -6.23 36.65
C VAL A 541 5.08 -6.51 36.83
N LYS A 542 4.72 -7.67 37.39
CA LYS A 542 3.33 -8.09 37.61
C LYS A 542 2.54 -7.09 38.49
N PRO A 543 1.36 -6.63 38.03
CA PRO A 543 0.50 -5.76 38.83
C PRO A 543 0.04 -6.42 40.15
N SER A 544 0.31 -5.77 41.27
CA SER A 544 -0.02 -6.30 42.61
C SER A 544 -1.27 -5.66 43.22
N ASP A 545 -1.51 -4.37 42.98
CA ASP A 545 -2.70 -3.65 43.44
C ASP A 545 -3.91 -3.86 42.51
N LEU A 546 -5.11 -3.67 43.07
CA LEU A 546 -6.38 -3.92 42.37
C LEU A 546 -6.56 -3.04 41.13
N LEU A 547 -6.19 -1.76 41.21
CA LEU A 547 -6.38 -0.81 40.12
C LEU A 547 -5.53 -1.19 38.90
N ASN A 548 -4.25 -1.48 39.12
CA ASN A 548 -3.35 -1.86 38.02
C ASN A 548 -3.64 -3.28 37.50
N ARG A 549 -4.16 -4.18 38.34
CA ARG A 549 -4.73 -5.46 37.86
C ARG A 549 -5.94 -5.23 36.96
N ALA A 550 -6.83 -4.31 37.32
CA ALA A 550 -7.98 -3.96 36.49
C ALA A 550 -7.54 -3.35 35.15
N ARG A 551 -6.59 -2.41 35.16
CA ARG A 551 -5.98 -1.88 33.93
C ARG A 551 -5.36 -2.99 33.06
N ALA A 552 -4.61 -3.92 33.66
CA ALA A 552 -3.97 -4.99 32.90
C ALA A 552 -4.96 -5.99 32.29
N VAL A 553 -5.94 -6.45 33.06
CA VAL A 553 -6.85 -7.55 32.66
C VAL A 553 -8.05 -7.05 31.86
N VAL A 554 -8.65 -5.93 32.27
CA VAL A 554 -9.93 -5.46 31.72
C VAL A 554 -9.72 -4.53 30.52
N LEU A 555 -8.76 -3.60 30.62
CA LEU A 555 -8.46 -2.66 29.54
C LEU A 555 -7.59 -3.29 28.46
N ASN A 556 -6.67 -4.18 28.85
CA ASN A 556 -5.75 -4.91 27.97
C ASN A 556 -5.13 -4.01 26.89
N ARG A 557 -4.45 -2.94 27.32
CA ARG A 557 -3.84 -1.92 26.44
C ARG A 557 -2.60 -2.50 25.73
N MET A 558 -2.81 -3.27 24.67
CA MET A 558 -1.75 -3.52 23.70
C MET A 558 -1.70 -2.36 22.70
N PRO A 559 -0.55 -1.72 22.53
CA PRO A 559 -0.35 -0.85 21.39
C PRO A 559 -0.40 -1.69 20.09
N GLY A 560 -1.22 -1.27 19.12
CA GLY A 560 -1.47 -2.01 17.87
C GLY A 560 -2.86 -2.66 17.73
N GLY A 561 -3.74 -2.57 18.74
CA GLY A 561 -5.19 -2.80 18.55
C GLY A 561 -5.67 -4.26 18.54
N GLY A 562 -4.83 -5.23 18.93
CA GLY A 562 -5.25 -6.62 19.18
C GLY A 562 -5.10 -6.97 20.65
N GLY A 563 -6.17 -6.99 21.43
CA GLY A 563 -6.09 -7.52 22.79
C GLY A 563 -6.09 -9.04 22.75
N TRP A 564 -5.02 -9.64 23.27
CA TRP A 564 -4.85 -11.09 23.36
C TRP A 564 -5.14 -11.58 24.79
N ASP A 565 -5.55 -12.84 24.93
CA ASP A 565 -5.89 -13.44 26.22
C ASP A 565 -4.66 -13.92 26.98
N PHE A 566 -4.20 -13.10 27.91
CA PHE A 566 -3.09 -13.41 28.80
C PHE A 566 -3.55 -14.15 30.07
N ALA A 567 -3.92 -15.43 29.99
CA ALA A 567 -3.96 -16.32 31.15
C ALA A 567 -2.84 -17.36 31.05
N ASP A 568 -1.94 -17.29 32.03
CA ASP A 568 -0.77 -18.11 32.38
C ASP A 568 0.21 -18.59 31.29
N GLY A 569 1.50 -18.38 31.55
CA GLY A 569 2.63 -18.79 30.70
C GLY A 569 2.95 -20.28 30.85
N GLU A 570 1.93 -21.13 30.82
CA GLU A 570 2.11 -22.56 30.66
C GLU A 570 1.53 -22.99 29.32
N ASP A 571 2.13 -24.04 28.76
CA ASP A 571 1.72 -24.67 27.51
C ASP A 571 0.26 -25.13 27.59
N ASP A 572 -0.68 -24.23 27.30
CA ASP A 572 -2.01 -24.63 26.90
C ASP A 572 -1.88 -25.14 25.45
N GLU A 573 -1.51 -26.42 25.30
CA GLU A 573 -1.88 -27.26 24.14
C GLU A 573 -3.42 -27.38 23.97
N GLY A 574 -4.20 -26.68 24.80
CA GLY A 574 -5.65 -26.59 24.74
C GLY A 574 -6.18 -25.59 23.71
N ASP A 575 -7.42 -25.84 23.28
CA ASP A 575 -8.25 -25.00 22.43
C ASP A 575 -8.19 -23.52 22.87
N ALA A 576 -8.00 -22.57 21.93
CA ALA A 576 -7.99 -21.13 22.18
C ALA A 576 -9.22 -20.65 23.00
N SER A 577 -10.32 -21.40 22.91
CA SER A 577 -11.52 -21.27 23.74
C SER A 577 -11.27 -21.37 25.25
N GLU A 578 -10.34 -22.20 25.73
CA GLU A 578 -10.07 -22.40 27.16
C GLU A 578 -9.23 -21.27 27.76
N ALA A 579 -8.23 -20.77 27.03
CA ALA A 579 -7.43 -19.63 27.44
C ALA A 579 -8.28 -18.36 27.59
N SER A 580 -9.19 -18.10 26.63
CA SER A 580 -10.15 -16.98 26.73
C SER A 580 -11.02 -17.11 27.97
N LYS A 581 -11.56 -18.30 28.26
CA LYS A 581 -12.40 -18.52 29.45
C LYS A 581 -11.64 -18.27 30.76
N LYS A 582 -10.35 -18.56 30.83
CA LYS A 582 -9.52 -18.28 32.02
C LYS A 582 -9.38 -16.76 32.23
N VAL A 583 -9.08 -15.99 31.19
CA VAL A 583 -8.99 -14.52 31.26
C VAL A 583 -10.35 -13.88 31.58
N ASP A 584 -11.43 -14.40 31.01
CA ASP A 584 -12.81 -13.97 31.32
C ASP A 584 -13.12 -14.11 32.81
N LYS A 585 -12.73 -15.25 33.40
CA LYS A 585 -12.84 -15.47 34.85
C LYS A 585 -11.97 -14.51 35.66
N MET A 586 -10.76 -14.18 35.19
CA MET A 586 -9.92 -13.17 35.85
C MET A 586 -10.56 -11.78 35.81
N ALA A 587 -11.10 -11.36 34.66
CA ALA A 587 -11.80 -10.08 34.51
C ALA A 587 -13.07 -10.02 35.39
N GLN A 588 -13.84 -11.11 35.44
CA GLN A 588 -14.98 -11.23 36.35
C GLN A 588 -14.54 -11.17 37.82
N GLN A 589 -13.44 -11.84 38.20
CA GLN A 589 -12.91 -11.78 39.56
C GLN A 589 -12.42 -10.37 39.95
N VAL A 590 -11.77 -9.66 39.02
CA VAL A 590 -11.42 -8.24 39.19
C VAL A 590 -12.67 -7.41 39.42
N GLY A 591 -13.72 -7.60 38.63
CA GLY A 591 -15.00 -6.93 38.82
C GLY A 591 -15.60 -7.16 40.22
N ARG A 592 -15.53 -8.39 40.74
CA ARG A 592 -15.98 -8.69 42.12
C ARG A 592 -15.20 -7.90 43.17
N TRP A 593 -13.88 -7.82 43.02
CA TRP A 593 -13.05 -7.05 43.94
C TRP A 593 -13.34 -5.54 43.86
N LEU A 594 -13.57 -5.02 42.65
CA LEU A 594 -13.96 -3.62 42.45
C LEU A 594 -15.33 -3.29 43.07
N ALA A 595 -16.24 -4.26 43.17
CA ALA A 595 -17.54 -4.04 43.82
C ALA A 595 -17.39 -3.66 45.30
N SER A 596 -16.38 -4.21 45.99
CA SER A 596 -16.12 -3.98 47.41
C SER A 596 -15.30 -2.71 47.72
N ASP A 597 -14.69 -2.06 46.72
CA ASP A 597 -13.88 -0.84 46.89
C ASP A 597 -14.39 0.31 46.02
N ALA A 598 -15.18 1.21 46.63
CA ALA A 598 -15.81 2.33 45.92
C ALA A 598 -14.81 3.35 45.38
N ALA A 599 -13.68 3.58 46.06
CA ALA A 599 -12.70 4.56 45.64
C ALA A 599 -11.93 4.08 44.40
N ILE A 600 -11.42 2.85 44.44
CA ILE A 600 -10.71 2.24 43.31
C ILE A 600 -11.65 2.04 42.12
N ARG A 601 -12.90 1.64 42.36
CA ARG A 601 -13.91 1.50 41.31
C ARG A 601 -14.19 2.83 40.61
N ALA A 602 -14.39 3.91 41.35
CA ALA A 602 -14.64 5.23 40.76
C ALA A 602 -13.47 5.70 39.88
N GLU A 603 -12.23 5.53 40.34
CA GLU A 603 -11.03 5.84 39.55
C GLU A 603 -10.95 4.99 38.28
N PHE A 604 -11.14 3.67 38.40
CA PHE A 604 -11.07 2.76 37.26
C PHE A 604 -12.17 2.99 36.21
N LEU A 605 -13.40 3.28 36.64
CA LEU A 605 -14.52 3.52 35.73
C LEU A 605 -14.31 4.74 34.83
N ALA A 606 -13.66 5.79 35.35
CA ALA A 606 -13.31 6.96 34.55
C ALA A 606 -12.39 6.60 33.37
N GLU A 607 -11.43 5.70 33.60
CA GLU A 607 -10.54 5.20 32.54
C GLU A 607 -11.24 4.23 31.59
N LEU A 608 -12.01 3.28 32.14
CA LEU A 608 -12.69 2.23 31.37
C LEU A 608 -13.64 2.81 30.32
N LEU A 609 -14.38 3.86 30.69
CA LEU A 609 -15.37 4.48 29.83
C LEU A 609 -14.78 5.49 28.82
N ALA A 610 -13.59 6.01 29.10
CA ALA A 610 -12.85 6.86 28.16
C ALA A 610 -12.09 6.05 27.10
N GLN A 611 -11.86 4.75 27.35
CA GLN A 611 -11.07 3.93 26.47
C GLN A 611 -11.87 3.43 25.25
N PRO A 612 -11.35 3.57 24.02
CA PRO A 612 -11.92 2.92 22.86
C PRO A 612 -11.67 1.40 22.94
N HIS A 613 -12.73 0.62 22.78
CA HIS A 613 -12.70 -0.84 22.67
C HIS A 613 -12.11 -1.62 23.88
N PRO A 614 -12.49 -1.39 25.15
CA PRO A 614 -12.04 -2.20 26.29
C PRO A 614 -12.45 -3.69 26.14
N MET A 615 -11.47 -4.58 25.99
CA MET A 615 -11.71 -5.96 25.54
C MET A 615 -12.59 -6.78 26.47
N ARG A 616 -12.39 -6.68 27.80
CA ARG A 616 -13.05 -7.52 28.81
C ARG A 616 -13.99 -6.74 29.74
N ALA A 617 -14.51 -5.62 29.23
CA ALA A 617 -15.43 -4.76 29.97
C ALA A 617 -16.71 -5.51 30.38
N PHE A 618 -17.21 -6.41 29.54
CA PHE A 618 -18.42 -7.20 29.81
C PHE A 618 -18.24 -8.13 31.02
N GLU A 619 -17.14 -8.88 31.06
CA GLU A 619 -16.83 -9.80 32.15
C GLU A 619 -16.57 -9.05 33.46
N CYS A 620 -15.88 -7.90 33.39
CA CYS A 620 -15.73 -7.02 34.55
C CYS A 620 -17.10 -6.53 35.07
N GLY A 621 -18.02 -6.18 34.17
CA GLY A 621 -19.39 -5.81 34.50
C GLY A 621 -20.15 -6.90 35.24
N ARG A 622 -20.05 -8.16 34.77
CA ARG A 622 -20.62 -9.32 35.47
C ARG A 622 -20.04 -9.45 36.88
N GLY A 623 -18.72 -9.32 37.01
CA GLY A 623 -18.05 -9.35 38.30
C GLY A 623 -18.54 -8.28 39.28
N LEU A 624 -18.73 -7.05 38.80
CA LEU A 624 -19.26 -5.93 39.58
C LEU A 624 -20.66 -6.25 40.11
N ALA A 625 -21.54 -6.78 39.25
CA ALA A 625 -22.87 -7.21 39.65
C ALA A 625 -22.82 -8.41 40.59
N GLU A 626 -21.88 -9.33 40.48
CA GLU A 626 -21.77 -10.49 41.37
C GLU A 626 -21.28 -10.12 42.78
N GLY A 627 -20.30 -9.21 42.87
CA GLY A 627 -19.75 -8.71 44.13
C GLY A 627 -20.55 -7.59 44.79
N ALA A 628 -21.64 -7.11 44.16
CA ALA A 628 -22.44 -6.02 44.68
C ALA A 628 -23.25 -6.42 45.92
N ASP A 629 -23.10 -5.67 47.01
CA ASP A 629 -24.01 -5.73 48.16
C ASP A 629 -25.38 -5.13 47.81
N ASP A 630 -25.39 -4.01 47.08
CA ASP A 630 -26.60 -3.36 46.53
C ASP A 630 -26.41 -3.09 45.03
N LEU A 631 -27.24 -3.74 44.21
CA LEU A 631 -27.22 -3.58 42.75
C LEU A 631 -27.59 -2.16 42.31
N ASN A 632 -28.44 -1.45 43.07
CA ASN A 632 -28.86 -0.09 42.72
C ASN A 632 -27.71 0.91 42.81
N VAL A 633 -26.86 0.77 43.84
CA VAL A 633 -25.72 1.67 44.06
C VAL A 633 -24.74 1.57 42.91
N ILE A 634 -24.29 0.35 42.57
CA ILE A 634 -23.30 0.16 41.51
C ILE A 634 -23.90 0.49 40.13
N TRP A 635 -25.17 0.15 39.88
CA TRP A 635 -25.82 0.53 38.63
C TRP A 635 -25.90 2.05 38.45
N LEU A 636 -26.26 2.79 39.51
CA LEU A 636 -26.33 4.24 39.47
C LEU A 636 -24.95 4.86 39.19
N GLU A 637 -23.89 4.34 39.79
CA GLU A 637 -22.51 4.77 39.51
C GLU A 637 -22.12 4.51 38.05
N LEU A 638 -22.38 3.30 37.53
CA LEU A 638 -22.09 2.94 36.13
C LEU A 638 -22.87 3.82 35.14
N ALA A 639 -24.17 4.04 35.40
CA ALA A 639 -25.02 4.87 34.55
C ALA A 639 -24.56 6.34 34.56
N THR A 640 -24.18 6.86 35.74
CA THR A 640 -23.67 8.23 35.90
C THR A 640 -22.34 8.41 35.16
N ALA A 641 -21.43 7.45 35.30
CA ALA A 641 -20.14 7.49 34.62
C ALA A 641 -20.32 7.37 33.09
N HIS A 642 -21.23 6.50 32.62
CA HIS A 642 -21.55 6.37 31.20
C HIS A 642 -22.11 7.67 30.61
N ALA A 643 -22.99 8.36 31.34
CA ALA A 643 -23.52 9.66 30.96
C ALA A 643 -22.43 10.75 30.89
N ALA A 644 -21.42 10.69 31.76
CA ALA A 644 -20.33 11.67 31.80
C ALA A 644 -19.29 11.48 30.67
N ALA A 645 -19.19 10.29 30.08
CA ALA A 645 -18.24 10.01 28.99
C ALA A 645 -18.65 10.70 27.67
N GLU A 646 -17.70 10.91 26.75
CA GLU A 646 -17.96 11.58 25.47
C GLU A 646 -18.84 10.71 24.55
N TYR A 647 -19.91 11.29 24.01
CA TYR A 647 -20.95 10.57 23.24
C TYR A 647 -20.40 9.65 22.13
N ARG A 648 -19.32 10.06 21.44
CA ARG A 648 -18.73 9.30 20.32
C ARG A 648 -17.86 8.12 20.76
N THR A 649 -17.37 8.12 21.99
CA THR A 649 -16.44 7.09 22.52
C THR A 649 -17.07 6.24 23.62
N ARG A 650 -18.30 6.55 24.04
CA ARG A 650 -19.07 5.79 25.04
C ARG A 650 -19.20 4.30 24.70
N ASP A 651 -18.63 3.47 25.57
CA ASP A 651 -18.80 2.02 25.54
C ASP A 651 -19.79 1.56 26.63
N ALA A 652 -20.75 0.69 26.26
CA ALA A 652 -21.78 0.20 27.16
C ALA A 652 -21.53 -1.24 27.67
N ARG A 653 -20.44 -1.89 27.30
CA ARG A 653 -20.21 -3.32 27.58
C ARG A 653 -20.15 -3.65 29.06
N VAL A 654 -19.55 -2.77 29.88
CA VAL A 654 -19.55 -2.95 31.35
C VAL A 654 -20.96 -2.92 31.93
N LEU A 655 -21.85 -2.06 31.41
CA LEU A 655 -23.27 -2.02 31.80
C LEU A 655 -24.00 -3.27 31.31
N GLY A 656 -23.72 -3.73 30.10
CA GLY A 656 -24.29 -4.97 29.54
C GLY A 656 -23.91 -6.21 30.35
N GLY A 657 -22.65 -6.29 30.80
CA GLY A 657 -22.19 -7.35 31.69
C GLY A 657 -22.87 -7.30 33.05
N PHE A 658 -22.95 -6.10 33.63
CA PHE A 658 -23.62 -5.88 34.92
C PHE A 658 -25.08 -6.32 34.86
N ILE A 659 -25.84 -5.88 33.86
CA ILE A 659 -27.27 -6.19 33.77
C ILE A 659 -27.53 -7.68 33.47
N CYS A 660 -26.64 -8.34 32.72
CA CYS A 660 -26.70 -9.78 32.47
C CYS A 660 -26.59 -10.59 33.76
N GLU A 661 -25.60 -10.29 34.61
CA GLU A 661 -25.42 -10.98 35.89
C GLU A 661 -26.48 -10.55 36.92
N ALA A 662 -26.86 -9.28 36.94
CA ALA A 662 -27.94 -8.78 37.79
C ALA A 662 -29.27 -9.48 37.48
N HIS A 663 -29.56 -9.84 36.22
CA HIS A 663 -30.74 -10.62 35.88
C HIS A 663 -30.75 -12.01 36.51
N GLN A 664 -29.59 -12.65 36.60
CA GLN A 664 -29.44 -13.96 37.23
C GLN A 664 -29.63 -13.88 38.75
N ARG A 665 -29.24 -12.77 39.37
CA ARG A 665 -29.38 -12.53 40.83
C ARG A 665 -30.78 -12.02 41.22
N ASP A 666 -31.29 -11.01 40.51
CA ASP A 666 -32.54 -10.32 40.79
C ASP A 666 -33.20 -9.81 39.49
N GLN A 667 -34.17 -10.60 39.01
CA GLN A 667 -34.97 -10.26 37.83
C GLN A 667 -35.87 -9.03 38.05
N SER A 668 -36.31 -8.78 39.29
CA SER A 668 -37.18 -7.63 39.62
C SER A 668 -36.41 -6.33 39.51
N PHE A 669 -35.21 -6.29 40.09
CA PHE A 669 -34.26 -5.18 39.91
C PHE A 669 -34.00 -4.93 38.42
N THR A 670 -33.65 -5.97 37.67
CA THR A 670 -33.33 -5.85 36.25
C THR A 670 -34.50 -5.31 35.43
N SER A 671 -35.71 -5.84 35.67
CA SER A 671 -36.91 -5.36 34.97
C SER A 671 -37.21 -3.89 35.28
N ALA A 672 -37.09 -3.48 36.55
CA ALA A 672 -37.29 -2.08 36.96
C ALA A 672 -36.24 -1.15 36.35
N THR A 673 -34.98 -1.57 36.35
CA THR A 673 -33.84 -0.84 35.78
C THR A 673 -33.97 -0.65 34.27
N LEU A 674 -34.34 -1.70 33.53
CA LEU A 674 -34.57 -1.60 32.09
C LEU A 674 -35.79 -0.73 31.75
N GLU A 675 -36.82 -0.72 32.59
CA GLU A 675 -37.97 0.18 32.42
C GLU A 675 -37.56 1.63 32.64
N ALA A 676 -36.79 1.91 33.69
CA ALA A 676 -36.26 3.24 33.99
C ALA A 676 -35.33 3.77 32.88
N ALA A 677 -34.62 2.89 32.16
CA ALA A 677 -33.77 3.28 31.04
C ALA A 677 -34.54 3.94 29.88
N ILE A 678 -35.85 3.70 29.74
CA ILE A 678 -36.71 4.38 28.75
C ILE A 678 -36.85 5.88 29.07
N GLU A 679 -36.76 6.24 30.34
CA GLU A 679 -36.85 7.62 30.84
C GLU A 679 -35.50 8.35 30.84
N ASN A 680 -34.39 7.64 30.64
CA ASN A 680 -33.05 8.20 30.68
C ASN A 680 -32.49 8.42 29.26
N PRO A 681 -32.30 9.67 28.80
CA PRO A 681 -31.80 9.96 27.45
C PRO A 681 -30.43 9.34 27.11
N GLU A 682 -29.59 9.12 28.12
CA GLU A 682 -28.24 8.58 27.94
C GLU A 682 -28.24 7.04 27.86
N LEU A 683 -29.23 6.38 28.48
CA LEU A 683 -29.36 4.92 28.48
C LEU A 683 -30.37 4.40 27.45
N ALA A 684 -31.35 5.22 27.04
CA ALA A 684 -32.37 4.80 26.09
C ALA A 684 -31.76 4.27 24.77
N PRO A 685 -30.76 4.93 24.13
CA PRO A 685 -30.18 4.45 22.87
C PRO A 685 -29.46 3.08 22.98
N VAL A 686 -29.03 2.69 24.19
CA VAL A 686 -28.35 1.41 24.45
C VAL A 686 -29.29 0.34 25.00
N LEU A 687 -30.58 0.65 25.20
CA LEU A 687 -31.58 -0.29 25.69
C LEU A 687 -31.70 -1.58 24.85
N PRO A 688 -31.67 -1.55 23.49
CA PRO A 688 -31.67 -2.79 22.69
C PRO A 688 -30.48 -3.69 23.02
N TYR A 689 -29.30 -3.12 23.25
CA TYR A 689 -28.13 -3.88 23.67
C TYR A 689 -28.32 -4.52 25.05
N PHE A 690 -28.86 -3.79 26.04
CA PHE A 690 -29.14 -4.38 27.35
C PHE A 690 -30.15 -5.53 27.30
N GLN A 691 -31.15 -5.42 26.44
CA GLN A 691 -32.11 -6.50 26.21
C GLN A 691 -31.44 -7.71 25.56
N ALA A 692 -30.48 -7.50 24.66
CA ALA A 692 -29.69 -8.58 24.07
C ALA A 692 -28.86 -9.33 25.13
N CYS A 693 -28.37 -8.62 26.15
CA CYS A 693 -27.60 -9.20 27.25
C CYS A 693 -28.44 -10.02 28.24
N VAL A 694 -29.75 -9.77 28.29
CA VAL A 694 -30.67 -10.41 29.24
C VAL A 694 -31.56 -11.42 28.51
N ALA A 695 -32.57 -10.95 27.79
CA ALA A 695 -33.48 -11.75 27.00
C ALA A 695 -34.31 -10.87 26.05
N ILE A 696 -34.43 -11.29 24.79
CA ILE A 696 -35.41 -10.74 23.84
C ILE A 696 -36.70 -11.57 23.91
N ASP A 697 -37.30 -11.65 25.10
CA ASP A 697 -38.56 -12.37 25.36
C ASP A 697 -39.79 -11.46 25.14
N THR A 698 -41.01 -11.95 25.44
CA THR A 698 -42.24 -11.17 25.27
C THR A 698 -42.22 -9.85 26.05
N GLN A 699 -41.69 -9.86 27.27
CA GLN A 699 -41.62 -8.66 28.11
C GLN A 699 -40.56 -7.70 27.58
N GLY A 700 -39.41 -8.24 27.16
CA GLY A 700 -38.31 -7.49 26.60
C GLY A 700 -38.70 -6.79 25.30
N ILE A 701 -39.39 -7.50 24.42
CA ILE A 701 -39.98 -6.96 23.19
C ILE A 701 -41.00 -5.88 23.52
N ALA A 702 -41.94 -6.12 24.44
CA ALA A 702 -42.93 -5.11 24.84
C ALA A 702 -42.27 -3.81 25.35
N ARG A 703 -41.15 -3.92 26.06
CA ARG A 703 -40.36 -2.78 26.52
C ARG A 703 -39.70 -2.02 25.38
N LEU A 704 -39.09 -2.71 24.41
CA LEU A 704 -38.50 -2.08 23.23
C LEU A 704 -39.55 -1.34 22.39
N ARG A 705 -40.74 -1.92 22.24
CA ARG A 705 -41.87 -1.28 21.55
C ARG A 705 -42.34 -0.01 22.25
N ARG A 706 -42.43 0.00 23.59
CA ARG A 706 -42.73 1.23 24.35
C ARG A 706 -41.67 2.32 24.11
N ALA A 707 -40.39 1.94 24.07
CA ALA A 707 -39.31 2.88 23.78
C ALA A 707 -39.39 3.46 22.34
N ILE A 708 -39.73 2.62 21.34
CA ILE A 708 -40.01 3.09 19.97
C ILE A 708 -41.18 4.08 19.98
N ALA A 709 -42.30 3.73 20.61
CA ALA A 709 -43.50 4.58 20.65
C ALA A 709 -43.24 5.93 21.34
N LYS A 710 -42.28 5.99 22.27
CA LYS A 710 -41.85 7.22 22.94
C LYS A 710 -40.89 8.07 22.10
N GLY A 711 -40.36 7.53 20.99
CA GLY A 711 -39.44 8.24 20.11
C GLY A 711 -38.01 8.36 20.64
N VAL A 712 -37.60 7.49 21.56
CA VAL A 712 -36.25 7.53 22.17
C VAL A 712 -35.24 6.58 21.50
N LEU A 713 -35.68 5.84 20.46
CA LEU A 713 -34.86 4.90 19.71
C LEU A 713 -34.85 5.23 18.22
N VAL A 714 -33.70 5.01 17.58
CA VAL A 714 -33.52 5.04 16.12
C VAL A 714 -33.17 3.64 15.61
N ALA A 715 -33.36 3.41 14.31
CA ALA A 715 -33.09 2.11 13.68
C ALA A 715 -31.69 1.57 13.99
N ALA A 716 -30.67 2.42 13.94
CA ALA A 716 -29.28 2.04 14.20
C ALA A 716 -29.06 1.39 15.58
N ASN A 717 -29.89 1.68 16.59
CA ASN A 717 -29.77 1.07 17.93
C ASN A 717 -30.04 -0.44 17.89
N PHE A 718 -30.90 -0.91 16.98
CA PHE A 718 -31.31 -2.32 16.88
C PHE A 718 -30.27 -3.22 16.19
N ARG A 719 -29.24 -2.68 15.54
CA ARG A 719 -28.10 -3.49 15.05
C ARG A 719 -27.43 -4.30 16.17
N ARG A 720 -27.55 -3.85 17.42
CA ARG A 720 -27.01 -4.52 18.60
C ARG A 720 -27.75 -5.82 18.98
N ILE A 721 -28.97 -6.05 18.46
CA ILE A 721 -29.74 -7.29 18.71
C ILE A 721 -29.68 -8.27 17.53
N ALA A 722 -29.15 -7.86 16.37
CA ALA A 722 -28.92 -8.72 15.20
C ALA A 722 -27.73 -9.67 15.44
N ASN A 723 -27.87 -10.56 16.40
CA ASN A 723 -26.91 -11.60 16.76
C ASN A 723 -27.65 -12.78 17.42
N ARG A 724 -26.93 -13.72 18.05
CA ARG A 724 -27.54 -14.89 18.69
C ARG A 724 -28.53 -14.57 19.82
N SER A 725 -28.61 -13.34 20.32
CA SER A 725 -29.56 -12.93 21.37
C SER A 725 -31.03 -13.09 20.97
N VAL A 726 -31.35 -12.96 19.68
CA VAL A 726 -32.72 -13.17 19.17
C VAL A 726 -33.08 -14.64 18.95
N SER A 727 -32.17 -15.57 19.23
CA SER A 727 -32.41 -17.02 19.05
C SER A 727 -33.64 -17.53 19.81
N LYS A 728 -33.92 -17.00 21.00
CA LYS A 728 -35.06 -17.44 21.83
C LYS A 728 -36.27 -16.51 21.76
N SER A 729 -36.29 -15.57 20.82
CA SER A 729 -37.38 -14.61 20.71
C SER A 729 -38.70 -15.27 20.30
N PRO A 730 -39.84 -14.96 20.97
CA PRO A 730 -41.15 -15.46 20.56
C PRO A 730 -41.53 -14.92 19.17
N PRO A 731 -41.81 -15.79 18.17
CA PRO A 731 -42.04 -15.36 16.78
C PRO A 731 -43.12 -14.29 16.61
N GLU A 732 -44.25 -14.43 17.31
CA GLU A 732 -45.38 -13.49 17.20
C GLU A 732 -45.02 -12.12 17.77
N ALA A 733 -44.34 -12.08 18.91
CA ALA A 733 -43.89 -10.82 19.50
C ALA A 733 -42.79 -10.18 18.65
N LEU A 734 -41.85 -10.99 18.15
CA LEU A 734 -40.75 -10.52 17.31
C LEU A 734 -41.28 -9.90 16.02
N ALA A 735 -42.26 -10.53 15.37
CA ALA A 735 -42.89 -9.98 14.16
C ALA A 735 -43.40 -8.55 14.37
N VAL A 736 -44.04 -8.27 15.50
CA VAL A 736 -44.56 -6.93 15.80
C VAL A 736 -43.41 -5.94 16.10
N LEU A 737 -42.33 -6.40 16.74
CA LEU A 737 -41.14 -5.56 16.93
C LEU A 737 -40.50 -5.19 15.59
N LEU A 738 -40.40 -6.13 14.66
CA LEU A 738 -39.84 -5.90 13.33
C LEU A 738 -40.67 -4.89 12.54
N GLU A 739 -42.00 -4.97 12.62
CA GLU A 739 -42.91 -3.96 12.05
C GLU A 739 -42.65 -2.58 12.64
N ASP A 740 -42.54 -2.46 13.97
CA ASP A 740 -42.26 -1.20 14.65
C ASP A 740 -40.88 -0.63 14.26
N ILE A 741 -39.82 -1.47 14.22
CA ILE A 741 -38.48 -1.06 13.77
C ILE A 741 -38.54 -0.53 12.34
N ALA A 742 -39.28 -1.20 11.45
CA ALA A 742 -39.41 -0.80 10.06
C ALA A 742 -40.16 0.53 9.88
N THR A 743 -40.88 1.04 10.89
CA THR A 743 -41.46 2.39 10.84
C THR A 743 -40.44 3.51 11.10
N LEU A 744 -39.27 3.18 11.64
CA LEU A 744 -38.18 4.12 11.88
C LEU A 744 -37.45 4.43 10.56
N SER A 745 -36.87 5.63 10.47
CA SER A 745 -35.98 6.00 9.37
C SER A 745 -34.81 5.01 9.29
N ASP A 746 -34.54 4.49 8.08
CA ASP A 746 -33.53 3.44 7.79
C ASP A 746 -33.73 2.13 8.58
N GLY A 747 -34.97 1.85 9.00
CA GLY A 747 -35.34 0.72 9.85
C GLY A 747 -35.59 -0.61 9.13
N VAL A 748 -35.91 -0.59 7.84
CA VAL A 748 -36.29 -1.81 7.09
C VAL A 748 -35.11 -2.78 7.01
N GLU A 749 -33.93 -2.26 6.69
CA GLU A 749 -32.67 -2.98 6.58
C GLU A 749 -32.27 -3.62 7.92
N VAL A 750 -32.41 -2.87 9.01
CA VAL A 750 -32.11 -3.36 10.36
C VAL A 750 -33.09 -4.44 10.80
N ALA A 751 -34.38 -4.29 10.48
CA ALA A 751 -35.39 -5.31 10.77
C ALA A 751 -35.11 -6.62 9.99
N LEU A 752 -34.66 -6.52 8.73
CA LEU A 752 -34.25 -7.70 7.95
C LEU A 752 -33.06 -8.43 8.56
N ASP A 753 -32.06 -7.71 9.05
CA ASP A 753 -30.88 -8.28 9.72
C ASP A 753 -31.26 -9.01 11.02
N VAL A 754 -32.15 -8.41 11.82
CA VAL A 754 -32.69 -9.06 13.03
C VAL A 754 -33.50 -10.32 12.70
N LEU A 755 -34.35 -10.27 11.67
CA LEU A 755 -35.13 -11.43 11.22
C LEU A 755 -34.21 -12.55 10.73
N GLN A 756 -33.22 -12.21 9.91
CA GLN A 756 -32.24 -13.14 9.37
C GLN A 756 -31.52 -13.88 10.51
N MET A 757 -31.01 -13.16 11.51
CA MET A 757 -30.31 -13.78 12.63
C MET A 757 -31.22 -14.68 13.47
N HIS A 758 -32.49 -14.33 13.63
CA HIS A 758 -33.47 -15.18 14.30
C HIS A 758 -33.71 -16.49 13.54
N LEU A 759 -33.89 -16.43 12.22
CA LEU A 759 -34.09 -17.60 11.36
C LEU A 759 -32.86 -18.51 11.30
N TYR A 760 -31.68 -17.92 11.23
CA TYR A 760 -30.40 -18.63 11.26
C TYR A 760 -30.24 -19.44 12.56
N CYS A 761 -30.63 -18.86 13.70
CA CYS A 761 -30.54 -19.54 14.99
C CYS A 761 -31.64 -20.61 15.20
N ASN A 762 -32.72 -20.61 14.41
CA ASN A 762 -33.88 -21.48 14.57
C ASN A 762 -34.23 -22.26 13.30
N PRO A 763 -33.38 -23.21 12.86
CA PRO A 763 -33.61 -23.95 11.61
C PRO A 763 -34.93 -24.73 11.60
N GLU A 764 -35.46 -25.16 12.76
CA GLU A 764 -36.77 -25.82 12.85
C GLU A 764 -37.93 -24.86 12.56
N GLN A 765 -37.88 -23.62 13.06
CA GLN A 765 -38.91 -22.62 12.76
C GLN A 765 -38.83 -22.16 11.31
N THR A 766 -37.62 -22.08 10.76
CA THR A 766 -37.37 -21.88 9.32
C THR A 766 -38.00 -23.02 8.50
N ARG A 767 -37.94 -24.27 8.95
CA ARG A 767 -38.65 -25.40 8.30
C ARG A 767 -40.17 -25.32 8.45
N ASN A 768 -40.66 -24.95 9.63
CA ASN A 768 -42.08 -24.93 9.96
C ASN A 768 -42.84 -23.67 9.48
N ARG A 769 -42.15 -22.72 8.81
CA ARG A 769 -42.71 -21.49 8.21
C ARG A 769 -43.70 -20.76 9.12
N ASN A 770 -43.22 -20.08 10.16
CA ASN A 770 -44.09 -19.22 10.97
C ASN A 770 -44.76 -18.15 10.07
N GLU A 771 -46.08 -18.26 9.89
CA GLU A 771 -46.85 -17.44 8.93
C GLU A 771 -46.72 -15.94 9.21
N ARG A 772 -46.66 -15.54 10.49
CA ARG A 772 -46.55 -14.15 10.88
C ARG A 772 -45.18 -13.57 10.52
N LEU A 773 -44.10 -14.28 10.81
CA LEU A 773 -42.74 -13.86 10.41
C LEU A 773 -42.57 -13.85 8.89
N VAL A 774 -43.15 -14.82 8.17
CA VAL A 774 -43.17 -14.84 6.71
C VAL A 774 -43.89 -13.63 6.14
N SER A 775 -45.05 -13.27 6.70
CA SER A 775 -45.80 -12.07 6.28
C SER A 775 -45.00 -10.80 6.49
N VAL A 776 -44.32 -10.65 7.63
CA VAL A 776 -43.47 -9.48 7.91
C VAL A 776 -42.25 -9.47 6.99
N GLY A 777 -41.57 -10.60 6.82
CA GLY A 777 -40.44 -10.71 5.89
C GLY A 777 -40.80 -10.34 4.46
N ARG A 778 -42.00 -10.73 3.99
CA ARG A 778 -42.53 -10.31 2.67
C ARG A 778 -42.72 -8.79 2.58
N ASP A 779 -43.26 -8.14 3.62
CA ASP A 779 -43.40 -6.67 3.65
C ASP A 779 -42.05 -5.97 3.64
N LEU A 780 -41.12 -6.42 4.50
CA LEU A 780 -39.78 -5.85 4.62
C LEU A 780 -39.01 -5.97 3.30
N LEU A 781 -39.01 -7.13 2.65
CA LEU A 781 -38.33 -7.34 1.37
C LEU A 781 -38.85 -6.40 0.28
N VAL A 782 -40.15 -6.11 0.25
CA VAL A 782 -40.74 -5.17 -0.73
C VAL A 782 -40.30 -3.72 -0.47
N ARG A 783 -40.04 -3.36 0.78
CA ARG A 783 -39.66 -2.01 1.19
C ARG A 783 -38.15 -1.77 1.25
N ALA A 784 -37.36 -2.84 1.15
CA ALA A 784 -35.91 -2.81 1.33
C ALA A 784 -35.21 -1.98 0.24
N ASN A 785 -34.19 -1.23 0.65
CA ASN A 785 -33.29 -0.54 -0.25
C ASN A 785 -32.03 -1.39 -0.49
N PHE A 786 -31.86 -1.86 -1.72
CA PHE A 786 -30.70 -2.64 -2.16
C PHE A 786 -29.54 -1.78 -2.69
N GLY A 787 -29.63 -0.43 -2.63
CA GLY A 787 -28.65 0.51 -3.17
C GLY A 787 -27.31 0.62 -2.43
N LYS A 788 -26.36 1.40 -2.97
CA LYS A 788 -25.00 1.62 -2.43
C LYS A 788 -24.95 2.19 -1.00
N ASN A 789 -26.02 2.85 -0.55
CA ASN A 789 -26.15 3.37 0.82
C ASN A 789 -26.80 2.36 1.78
N SER A 790 -27.11 1.14 1.31
CA SER A 790 -27.70 0.09 2.13
C SER A 790 -26.69 -0.38 3.17
N THR A 791 -27.14 -0.53 4.42
CA THR A 791 -26.32 -1.11 5.50
C THR A 791 -26.50 -2.63 5.60
N LEU A 792 -27.13 -3.26 4.61
CA LEU A 792 -27.34 -4.71 4.55
C LEU A 792 -26.08 -5.42 4.02
N PRO A 793 -25.52 -6.38 4.76
CA PRO A 793 -24.57 -7.33 4.19
C PRO A 793 -25.27 -8.23 3.15
N ASP A 794 -24.65 -8.48 1.99
CA ASP A 794 -25.17 -9.41 0.97
C ASP A 794 -25.27 -10.86 1.50
N TYR A 795 -24.56 -11.17 2.58
CA TYR A 795 -24.62 -12.46 3.27
C TYR A 795 -25.72 -12.46 4.34
N GLY A 796 -26.87 -13.08 4.04
CA GLY A 796 -27.95 -13.34 5.01
C GLY A 796 -29.38 -13.09 4.50
N ILE A 797 -29.57 -12.16 3.56
CA ILE A 797 -30.91 -11.89 2.98
C ILE A 797 -31.43 -13.10 2.19
N ASP A 798 -30.53 -13.88 1.59
CA ASP A 798 -30.82 -15.14 0.93
C ASP A 798 -31.71 -16.06 1.78
N THR A 799 -31.43 -16.18 3.07
CA THR A 799 -32.19 -17.00 4.02
C THR A 799 -33.62 -16.48 4.18
N VAL A 800 -33.79 -15.15 4.24
CA VAL A 800 -35.10 -14.50 4.33
C VAL A 800 -35.88 -14.69 3.02
N ILE A 801 -35.22 -14.58 1.86
CA ILE A 801 -35.81 -14.81 0.54
C ILE A 801 -36.28 -16.25 0.38
N LEU A 802 -35.40 -17.22 0.64
CA LEU A 802 -35.69 -18.65 0.53
C LEU A 802 -36.90 -19.03 1.38
N LEU A 803 -37.00 -18.48 2.58
CA LEU A 803 -38.13 -18.74 3.46
C LEU A 803 -39.41 -18.00 3.01
N CYS A 804 -39.32 -16.67 2.87
CA CYS A 804 -40.50 -15.81 2.76
C CYS A 804 -41.11 -15.81 1.35
N LEU A 805 -40.31 -16.04 0.32
CA LEU A 805 -40.76 -15.99 -1.07
C LEU A 805 -41.09 -17.38 -1.64
N SER A 806 -40.97 -18.44 -0.85
CA SER A 806 -41.28 -19.81 -1.29
C SER A 806 -42.76 -20.07 -1.58
N GLY A 807 -43.00 -20.91 -2.59
CA GLY A 807 -44.35 -21.40 -2.97
C GLY A 807 -45.23 -20.34 -3.64
N ASP A 808 -46.45 -20.72 -4.01
CA ASP A 808 -47.34 -19.84 -4.80
C ASP A 808 -47.69 -18.52 -4.10
N GLU A 809 -47.74 -18.51 -2.77
CA GLU A 809 -48.03 -17.31 -1.99
C GLU A 809 -46.93 -16.25 -2.05
N GLY A 810 -45.67 -16.67 -2.25
CA GLY A 810 -44.53 -15.75 -2.37
C GLY A 810 -44.43 -15.07 -3.73
N ARG A 811 -45.18 -15.57 -4.73
CA ARG A 811 -45.08 -15.17 -6.14
C ARG A 811 -45.21 -13.65 -6.34
N ARG A 812 -46.30 -13.05 -5.85
CA ARG A 812 -46.57 -11.62 -6.01
C ARG A 812 -45.53 -10.73 -5.32
N THR A 813 -45.00 -11.19 -4.18
CA THR A 813 -43.98 -10.45 -3.43
C THR A 813 -42.65 -10.52 -4.16
N ALA A 814 -42.25 -11.71 -4.64
CA ALA A 814 -41.04 -11.88 -5.43
C ALA A 814 -41.02 -11.02 -6.70
N GLU A 815 -42.17 -10.91 -7.38
CA GLU A 815 -42.32 -10.03 -8.54
C GLU A 815 -42.04 -8.56 -8.18
N LYS A 816 -42.59 -8.06 -7.07
CA LYS A 816 -42.32 -6.69 -6.59
C LYS A 816 -40.85 -6.48 -6.22
N VAL A 817 -40.25 -7.43 -5.50
CA VAL A 817 -38.84 -7.38 -5.10
C VAL A 817 -37.93 -7.35 -6.34
N CYS A 818 -38.17 -8.23 -7.31
CA CYS A 818 -37.40 -8.25 -8.57
C CYS A 818 -37.53 -6.93 -9.33
N ASN A 819 -38.75 -6.35 -9.39
CA ASN A 819 -38.97 -5.05 -10.06
C ASN A 819 -38.22 -3.91 -9.36
N ASN A 820 -38.21 -3.89 -8.03
CA ASN A 820 -37.47 -2.89 -7.25
C ASN A 820 -35.96 -3.00 -7.49
N ILE A 821 -35.42 -4.22 -7.51
CA ILE A 821 -34.01 -4.49 -7.81
C ILE A 821 -33.66 -4.04 -9.22
N CYS A 822 -34.45 -4.43 -10.23
CA CYS A 822 -34.23 -4.02 -11.62
C CYS A 822 -34.27 -2.49 -11.77
N SER A 823 -35.22 -1.83 -11.11
CA SER A 823 -35.32 -0.36 -11.12
C SER A 823 -34.10 0.30 -10.47
N ALA A 824 -33.56 -0.28 -9.39
CA ALA A 824 -32.36 0.23 -8.73
C ALA A 824 -31.09 0.01 -9.58
N LEU A 825 -31.00 -1.11 -10.31
CA LEU A 825 -29.92 -1.40 -11.26
C LEU A 825 -29.97 -0.42 -12.44
N ASP A 826 -31.14 -0.25 -13.05
CA ASP A 826 -31.35 0.67 -14.18
C ASP A 826 -31.06 2.14 -13.79
N ALA A 827 -31.23 2.51 -12.52
CA ALA A 827 -30.92 3.84 -11.98
C ALA A 827 -29.46 3.99 -11.50
N TYR A 828 -28.61 2.96 -11.64
CA TYR A 828 -27.25 2.89 -11.07
C TYR A 828 -27.18 3.12 -9.56
N HIS A 829 -28.28 2.90 -8.84
CA HIS A 829 -28.34 3.01 -7.38
C HIS A 829 -27.68 1.80 -6.70
N VAL A 830 -27.66 0.63 -7.36
CA VAL A 830 -26.97 -0.59 -6.91
C VAL A 830 -26.07 -1.12 -8.02
N SER A 831 -24.95 -1.73 -7.62
CA SER A 831 -24.07 -2.45 -8.54
C SER A 831 -24.50 -3.92 -8.65
N PRO A 832 -24.50 -4.54 -9.85
CA PRO A 832 -24.68 -5.99 -10.00
C PRO A 832 -23.78 -6.78 -9.04
N HIS A 833 -22.50 -6.41 -8.90
CA HIS A 833 -21.55 -7.08 -7.99
C HIS A 833 -22.05 -7.29 -6.55
N ASN A 834 -23.01 -6.49 -6.06
CA ASN A 834 -23.52 -6.53 -4.68
C ASN A 834 -24.78 -7.40 -4.49
N LEU A 835 -25.24 -8.10 -5.54
CA LEU A 835 -26.55 -8.77 -5.56
C LEU A 835 -26.46 -10.28 -5.84
N GLY A 836 -25.27 -10.88 -5.86
CA GLY A 836 -25.10 -12.27 -6.29
C GLY A 836 -25.89 -13.26 -5.45
N ASN A 837 -25.79 -13.18 -4.13
CA ASN A 837 -26.50 -14.10 -3.22
C ASN A 837 -28.02 -13.89 -3.27
N ILE A 838 -28.47 -12.63 -3.34
CA ILE A 838 -29.88 -12.26 -3.45
C ILE A 838 -30.48 -12.81 -4.75
N PHE A 839 -29.79 -12.62 -5.87
CA PHE A 839 -30.24 -13.09 -7.18
C PHE A 839 -30.33 -14.63 -7.23
N LYS A 840 -29.31 -15.31 -6.71
CA LYS A 840 -29.29 -16.76 -6.57
C LYS A 840 -30.49 -17.26 -5.74
N ALA A 841 -30.73 -16.66 -4.57
CA ALA A 841 -31.86 -17.03 -3.73
C ALA A 841 -33.21 -16.80 -4.45
N LEU A 842 -33.38 -15.70 -5.18
CA LEU A 842 -34.59 -15.44 -5.98
C LEU A 842 -34.81 -16.46 -7.09
N LEU A 843 -33.74 -16.93 -7.74
CA LEU A 843 -33.81 -17.98 -8.76
C LEU A 843 -34.15 -19.34 -8.17
N GLU A 844 -33.56 -19.70 -7.03
CA GLU A 844 -33.88 -20.94 -6.33
C GLU A 844 -35.34 -20.97 -5.86
N THR A 845 -35.87 -19.81 -5.43
CA THR A 845 -37.19 -19.74 -4.81
C THR A 845 -38.32 -19.51 -5.82
N GLN A 846 -38.12 -18.65 -6.83
CA GLN A 846 -39.13 -18.21 -7.80
C GLN A 846 -38.56 -18.03 -9.22
N PRO A 847 -37.99 -19.10 -9.83
CA PRO A 847 -37.18 -18.99 -11.04
C PRO A 847 -37.90 -18.33 -12.21
N SER A 848 -39.17 -18.70 -12.46
CA SER A 848 -39.94 -18.15 -13.57
C SER A 848 -40.16 -16.64 -13.43
N ILE A 849 -40.45 -16.16 -12.22
CA ILE A 849 -40.71 -14.73 -11.98
C ILE A 849 -39.43 -13.93 -12.11
N THR A 850 -38.36 -14.44 -11.48
CA THR A 850 -37.06 -13.78 -11.48
C THR A 850 -36.56 -13.62 -12.92
N LEU A 851 -36.66 -14.67 -13.74
CA LEU A 851 -36.31 -14.61 -15.17
C LEU A 851 -37.27 -13.70 -15.96
N ASP A 852 -38.59 -13.81 -15.75
CA ASP A 852 -39.56 -12.94 -16.43
C ASP A 852 -39.26 -11.45 -16.15
N VAL A 853 -39.00 -11.07 -14.90
CA VAL A 853 -38.74 -9.67 -14.54
C VAL A 853 -37.37 -9.20 -15.03
N PHE A 854 -36.29 -9.95 -14.79
CA PHE A 854 -34.94 -9.50 -15.14
C PHE A 854 -34.70 -9.45 -16.65
N LEU A 855 -35.30 -10.36 -17.42
CA LEU A 855 -35.04 -10.50 -18.86
C LEU A 855 -36.11 -9.90 -19.76
N LEU A 856 -37.40 -9.92 -19.38
CA LEU A 856 -38.48 -9.38 -20.24
C LEU A 856 -38.76 -7.90 -19.98
N SER A 857 -38.46 -7.39 -18.79
CA SER A 857 -38.70 -5.97 -18.48
C SER A 857 -37.71 -5.10 -19.23
N PRO A 858 -38.16 -4.07 -19.98
CA PRO A 858 -37.27 -3.19 -20.72
C PRO A 858 -36.27 -2.50 -19.78
N SER A 859 -35.06 -2.26 -20.28
CA SER A 859 -34.02 -1.52 -19.57
C SER A 859 -33.49 -0.38 -20.45
N PRO A 860 -33.30 0.84 -19.91
CA PRO A 860 -32.69 1.95 -20.66
C PRO A 860 -31.23 1.70 -21.07
N HIS A 861 -30.54 0.78 -20.39
CA HIS A 861 -29.12 0.46 -20.62
C HIS A 861 -28.91 -0.93 -21.24
N GLY A 862 -29.99 -1.60 -21.64
CA GLY A 862 -29.98 -2.97 -22.18
C GLY A 862 -29.87 -4.02 -21.07
N ILE A 863 -30.63 -5.12 -21.17
CA ILE A 863 -30.78 -6.10 -20.07
C ILE A 863 -29.47 -6.72 -19.56
N ARG A 864 -28.42 -6.74 -20.38
CA ARG A 864 -27.10 -7.27 -20.03
C ARG A 864 -26.48 -6.57 -18.80
N HIS A 865 -26.68 -5.26 -18.63
CA HIS A 865 -26.09 -4.52 -17.50
C HIS A 865 -26.66 -4.91 -16.12
N ARG A 866 -27.80 -5.64 -16.07
CA ARG A 866 -28.37 -6.16 -14.81
C ARG A 866 -27.60 -7.36 -14.27
N PHE A 867 -26.72 -7.94 -15.09
CA PHE A 867 -25.90 -9.10 -14.76
C PHE A 867 -24.44 -8.70 -14.69
N ASP A 868 -23.69 -9.42 -13.87
CA ASP A 868 -22.25 -9.27 -13.76
C ASP A 868 -21.58 -10.34 -14.60
N LEU A 869 -21.07 -9.93 -15.77
CA LEU A 869 -20.45 -10.82 -16.74
C LEU A 869 -18.93 -10.73 -16.73
N ASP A 870 -18.33 -10.12 -15.71
CA ASP A 870 -16.87 -10.09 -15.56
C ASP A 870 -16.42 -10.80 -14.26
N PHE A 871 -17.28 -10.96 -13.26
CA PHE A 871 -16.94 -11.63 -11.99
C PHE A 871 -17.95 -12.72 -11.56
N ASP A 872 -17.47 -13.73 -10.82
CA ASP A 872 -18.28 -14.85 -10.32
C ASP A 872 -19.19 -14.50 -9.12
N ILE A 873 -19.08 -13.28 -8.60
CA ILE A 873 -19.68 -12.86 -7.32
C ILE A 873 -21.03 -12.15 -7.51
N GLY A 874 -21.36 -11.66 -8.72
CA GLY A 874 -22.63 -10.98 -9.01
C GLY A 874 -23.76 -11.87 -9.57
N PRO A 875 -24.94 -11.30 -9.90
CA PRO A 875 -26.04 -11.97 -10.57
C PRO A 875 -25.58 -12.62 -11.87
N SER A 876 -25.53 -13.95 -11.89
CA SER A 876 -25.13 -14.75 -13.06
C SER A 876 -26.17 -15.83 -13.34
N LEU A 877 -26.57 -15.92 -14.62
CA LEU A 877 -27.45 -16.98 -15.12
C LEU A 877 -26.72 -18.32 -15.26
N GLU A 878 -25.39 -18.34 -15.22
CA GLU A 878 -24.58 -19.55 -15.43
C GLU A 878 -24.68 -20.54 -14.27
N ASN A 879 -25.08 -20.05 -13.09
CA ASN A 879 -25.29 -20.85 -11.90
C ASN A 879 -26.71 -21.44 -11.82
N VAL A 880 -27.56 -21.21 -12.83
CA VAL A 880 -28.94 -21.73 -12.88
C VAL A 880 -28.95 -23.09 -13.56
N ASP A 881 -29.74 -24.03 -13.03
CA ASP A 881 -29.97 -25.33 -13.67
C ASP A 881 -30.43 -25.14 -15.14
N PRO A 882 -29.69 -25.69 -16.13
CA PRO A 882 -30.04 -25.61 -17.55
C PRO A 882 -31.49 -26.00 -17.85
N ALA A 883 -32.05 -26.97 -17.10
CA ALA A 883 -33.43 -27.42 -17.29
C ALA A 883 -34.44 -26.30 -16.99
N ILE A 884 -34.16 -25.45 -16.00
CA ILE A 884 -35.01 -24.30 -15.66
C ILE A 884 -34.95 -23.25 -16.77
N LEU A 885 -33.75 -22.94 -17.28
CA LEU A 885 -33.57 -21.97 -18.36
C LEU A 885 -34.25 -22.43 -19.65
N HIS A 886 -34.10 -23.71 -20.02
CA HIS A 886 -34.78 -24.30 -21.17
C HIS A 886 -36.31 -24.31 -21.00
N ALA A 887 -36.82 -24.68 -19.82
CA ALA A 887 -38.26 -24.66 -19.55
C ALA A 887 -38.84 -23.24 -19.61
N TRP A 888 -38.09 -22.23 -19.16
CA TRP A 888 -38.50 -20.84 -19.24
C TRP A 888 -38.45 -20.30 -20.68
N ALA A 889 -37.39 -20.59 -21.43
CA ALA A 889 -37.22 -20.16 -22.81
C ALA A 889 -38.23 -20.83 -23.76
N GLY A 890 -38.53 -22.12 -23.52
CA GLY A 890 -39.48 -22.90 -24.31
C GLY A 890 -40.93 -22.38 -24.30
N ARG A 891 -41.29 -21.47 -23.39
CA ARG A 891 -42.63 -20.82 -23.37
C ARG A 891 -42.85 -19.86 -24.52
N ASP A 892 -41.78 -19.21 -24.99
CA ASP A 892 -41.78 -18.32 -26.16
C ASP A 892 -40.37 -18.35 -26.79
N PRO A 893 -40.07 -19.39 -27.59
CA PRO A 893 -38.72 -19.63 -28.07
C PRO A 893 -38.15 -18.47 -28.90
N GLU A 894 -38.99 -17.84 -29.72
CA GLU A 894 -38.57 -16.76 -30.63
C GLU A 894 -38.14 -15.51 -29.87
N ALA A 895 -38.79 -15.20 -28.74
CA ALA A 895 -38.43 -14.03 -27.93
C ALA A 895 -37.41 -14.35 -26.83
N ARG A 896 -37.50 -15.50 -26.16
CA ARG A 896 -36.78 -15.77 -24.90
C ARG A 896 -35.38 -16.36 -25.08
N TYR A 897 -35.15 -17.20 -26.10
CA TYR A 897 -33.78 -17.71 -26.37
C TYR A 897 -32.82 -16.58 -26.75
N PRO A 898 -33.19 -15.58 -27.59
CA PRO A 898 -32.32 -14.44 -27.84
C PRO A 898 -31.97 -13.63 -26.59
N LEU A 899 -32.88 -13.50 -25.63
CA LEU A 899 -32.62 -12.78 -24.37
C LEU A 899 -31.63 -13.54 -23.48
N LEU A 900 -31.74 -14.87 -23.39
CA LEU A 900 -30.73 -15.69 -22.71
C LEU A 900 -29.36 -15.55 -23.38
N GLY A 901 -29.31 -15.61 -24.71
CA GLY A 901 -28.06 -15.45 -25.46
C GLY A 901 -27.37 -14.09 -25.27
N GLN A 902 -28.11 -13.04 -24.91
CA GLN A 902 -27.55 -11.71 -24.59
C GLN A 902 -26.90 -11.64 -23.20
N CYS A 903 -27.28 -12.56 -22.30
CA CYS A 903 -26.97 -12.51 -20.87
C CYS A 903 -26.19 -13.73 -20.34
N LEU A 904 -25.91 -14.72 -21.18
CA LEU A 904 -25.04 -15.86 -20.87
C LEU A 904 -23.68 -15.68 -21.55
N ARG A 905 -22.58 -16.10 -20.91
CA ARG A 905 -21.27 -16.15 -21.60
C ARG A 905 -21.16 -17.46 -22.38
N MET A 906 -20.70 -17.33 -23.62
CA MET A 906 -20.41 -18.49 -24.47
C MET A 906 -19.28 -19.35 -23.91
N PHE A 907 -18.38 -18.75 -23.13
CA PHE A 907 -17.20 -19.37 -22.54
C PHE A 907 -17.25 -19.23 -21.01
N ARG A 908 -16.89 -20.29 -20.28
CA ARG A 908 -16.85 -20.26 -18.79
C ARG A 908 -15.79 -19.29 -18.29
N SER A 909 -15.95 -18.75 -17.07
CA SER A 909 -14.88 -18.04 -16.34
C SER A 909 -14.63 -18.71 -14.99
N GLU A 910 -13.37 -18.86 -14.58
CA GLU A 910 -12.98 -19.22 -13.21
C GLU A 910 -11.93 -18.22 -12.72
N LYS A 911 -12.15 -17.59 -11.55
CA LYS A 911 -11.21 -16.63 -10.95
C LYS A 911 -10.82 -15.47 -11.89
N ASN A 912 -11.79 -14.99 -12.67
CA ASN A 912 -11.66 -13.95 -13.71
C ASN A 912 -10.98 -14.40 -15.01
N GLU A 913 -10.51 -15.66 -15.14
CA GLU A 913 -10.03 -16.24 -16.41
C GLU A 913 -11.13 -16.85 -17.26
N GLU A 914 -11.41 -16.28 -18.45
CA GLU A 914 -12.27 -16.94 -19.46
C GLU A 914 -11.61 -18.24 -19.96
N GLN A 915 -12.21 -19.39 -19.70
CA GLN A 915 -11.79 -20.69 -20.19
C GLN A 915 -12.15 -20.89 -21.67
N ASN A 916 -11.43 -21.75 -22.38
CA ASN A 916 -11.69 -22.08 -23.80
C ASN A 916 -12.86 -23.06 -23.99
N GLU A 917 -13.50 -23.50 -22.92
CA GLU A 917 -14.61 -24.45 -22.99
C GLU A 917 -15.94 -23.72 -23.17
N ILE A 918 -16.69 -24.12 -24.21
CA ILE A 918 -18.05 -23.62 -24.44
C ILE A 918 -18.91 -23.98 -23.23
N SER A 919 -19.61 -22.99 -22.67
CA SER A 919 -20.54 -23.19 -21.56
C SER A 919 -21.57 -24.26 -21.94
N PRO A 920 -21.88 -25.25 -21.09
CA PRO A 920 -22.89 -26.28 -21.38
C PRO A 920 -24.31 -25.72 -21.52
N LEU A 921 -24.49 -24.41 -21.29
CA LEU A 921 -25.73 -23.66 -21.46
C LEU A 921 -25.93 -23.14 -22.89
N PHE A 922 -24.92 -23.23 -23.77
CA PHE A 922 -24.95 -22.79 -25.17
C PHE A 922 -25.22 -23.91 -26.17
#